data_AF-A0AB36EZ27-F1
#
_entry.id   AF-A0AB36EZ27-F1
#
_cell.length_a   1.000
_cell.length_b   1.000
_cell.length_c   1.000
_cell.angle_alpha   90.00
_cell.angle_beta   90.00
_cell.angle_gamma   90.00
#
_symmetry.space_group_name_H-M   'P 1'
#
loop_
_entity.id
_entity.type
_entity.pdbx_description
1 polymer ?
#
loop_
_entity_poly.entity_id
_entity_poly.type
_entity_poly.pdbx_seq_one_letter_code
_entity_poly.pdbx_strand_id
1 'polypeptide(L)'
;MRFKSLLCLSLILLLGAVQAAEEYVPPAPHKTWFTPTLVEGKGAFCEQALKEAKAYFLTRGRWADFSMRGFEAVDGTPAGLNDGQGPLVFNTYTHPGCGGGCARYQVVASREALRDAGRWDELDRLVQQGPSPARHLNLFRRDKGGFYSIASQSDGTPGTLEINELQSDLRWGNACRIRVIPDGSALTGNVPAEVRRALSELSHASSGWSRSYGYGCGSLTPNWLRDEKRMLSKAEVYYRPWARGLSGTGDAPYAFNLVALQRWAATGVLEYRVTQDYQARMDQAIKAVAGFYKQRFGWSPEQAQAMSSMALQSAISSGMGFSSSDRNRFFPDSELALRNAILAHRPMDEIRAIEGQVRDLSIAIEYPEALAYLIEQGADVNQANAFGKTALMYAAHYNQLESARILLARGAYPNAVTVLPEDDCYYTITTRNMTALHYAARYASPALVRLLMDNGAEPFIQAHREGEEGSTPLDWLHQYTAANAEEPNPNIDSDQIAEVEALLQPPTDEALRARAKRLVLEGEKAYGAGDLKLALRKLNLAINIQPHDERALSDLSLVALRDGDLGLSLQAGKALIDSSKDARLLANAWFNQGLACDASDSSWPFYNGTRYCEASAVYAYYQALAAHRTEARVAKLLQALQAVPDAEVHRLLFEGREVRMVQRYGPDHSSLYLYLLHPRGLVIPAERIGWTLSSESKGTREITPSSVGREVLDDDWALTVLRRDERVDGGSLHIRPATPGSGAL
;
A
#
# COMPACT_ATOMS: atom_id res chain seq x y z
N MET A 1 -17.66 15.22 -26.65
CA MET A 1 -16.58 16.17 -27.04
C MET A 1 -16.30 17.30 -26.04
N ARG A 2 -17.26 17.75 -25.20
CA ARG A 2 -17.06 18.92 -24.30
C ARG A 2 -16.12 18.71 -23.09
N PHE A 3 -15.91 17.49 -22.61
CA PHE A 3 -14.98 17.24 -21.48
C PHE A 3 -13.50 17.20 -21.89
N LYS A 4 -13.18 16.71 -23.11
CA LYS A 4 -11.84 16.90 -23.68
C LYS A 4 -11.58 18.38 -23.94
N SER A 5 -12.60 19.15 -24.34
CA SER A 5 -12.48 20.61 -24.52
C SER A 5 -12.24 21.35 -23.21
N LEU A 6 -12.90 20.99 -22.09
CA LEU A 6 -12.65 21.59 -20.78
C LEU A 6 -11.28 21.21 -20.23
N LEU A 7 -10.90 19.93 -20.24
CA LEU A 7 -9.57 19.52 -19.77
C LEU A 7 -8.46 20.11 -20.63
N CYS A 8 -8.65 20.18 -21.95
CA CYS A 8 -7.68 20.76 -22.87
C CYS A 8 -7.68 22.29 -22.82
N LEU A 9 -8.81 22.98 -22.62
CA LEU A 9 -8.83 24.42 -22.33
C LEU A 9 -8.14 24.73 -21.00
N SER A 10 -8.41 23.94 -19.96
CA SER A 10 -7.72 24.07 -18.66
C SER A 10 -6.24 23.80 -18.83
N LEU A 11 -5.83 22.77 -19.58
CA LEU A 11 -4.43 22.47 -19.85
C LEU A 11 -3.75 23.57 -20.67
N ILE A 12 -4.44 24.17 -21.65
CA ILE A 12 -3.93 25.26 -22.48
C ILE A 12 -3.86 26.58 -21.70
N LEU A 13 -4.84 26.86 -20.83
CA LEU A 13 -4.82 28.00 -19.90
C LEU A 13 -3.74 27.82 -18.83
N LEU A 14 -3.54 26.59 -18.33
CA LEU A 14 -2.41 26.23 -17.49
C LEU A 14 -1.10 26.41 -18.24
N LEU A 15 -0.97 25.91 -19.47
CA LEU A 15 0.25 26.06 -20.28
C LEU A 15 0.57 27.54 -20.55
N GLY A 16 -0.43 28.37 -20.88
CA GLY A 16 -0.25 29.81 -21.05
C GLY A 16 0.11 30.54 -19.75
N ALA A 17 -0.49 30.16 -18.62
CA ALA A 17 -0.14 30.70 -17.30
C ALA A 17 1.23 30.21 -16.82
N VAL A 18 1.62 28.97 -17.15
CA VAL A 18 2.93 28.40 -16.87
C VAL A 18 4.00 29.11 -17.70
N GLN A 19 3.74 29.39 -18.97
CA GLN A 19 4.64 30.13 -19.85
C GLN A 19 4.82 31.57 -19.37
N ALA A 20 3.74 32.22 -18.92
CA ALA A 20 3.79 33.54 -18.28
C ALA A 20 4.47 33.52 -16.88
N ALA A 21 4.41 32.40 -16.15
CA ALA A 21 5.14 32.22 -14.90
C ALA A 21 6.62 31.91 -15.14
N GLU A 22 6.98 31.21 -16.21
CA GLU A 22 8.35 30.91 -16.61
C GLU A 22 9.12 32.17 -16.97
N GLU A 23 8.45 33.16 -17.57
CA GLU A 23 8.94 34.52 -17.81
C GLU A 23 9.00 35.34 -16.50
N TYR A 24 9.90 34.91 -15.60
CA TYR A 24 10.07 35.50 -14.28
C TYR A 24 10.53 36.95 -14.34
N VAL A 25 9.73 37.84 -13.74
CA VAL A 25 10.13 39.23 -13.46
C VAL A 25 10.30 39.39 -11.93
N PRO A 26 11.52 39.68 -11.44
CA PRO A 26 11.74 39.89 -10.01
C PRO A 26 10.93 41.08 -9.48
N PRO A 27 10.29 40.96 -8.30
CA PRO A 27 9.64 42.11 -7.69
C PRO A 27 10.68 43.16 -7.32
N ALA A 28 10.26 44.42 -7.28
CA ALA A 28 11.13 45.47 -6.76
C ALA A 28 11.49 45.17 -5.29
N PRO A 29 12.76 45.35 -4.87
CA PRO A 29 13.21 44.95 -3.53
C PRO A 29 12.34 45.49 -2.39
N HIS A 30 11.90 46.74 -2.49
CA HIS A 30 11.05 47.40 -1.51
C HIS A 30 9.60 46.86 -1.46
N LYS A 31 9.16 46.14 -2.48
CA LYS A 31 7.86 45.45 -2.55
C LYS A 31 7.93 44.03 -1.99
N THR A 32 9.06 43.58 -1.49
CA THR A 32 9.14 42.35 -0.69
C THR A 32 8.82 42.68 0.77
N TRP A 33 8.15 41.80 1.53
CA TRP A 33 7.96 41.99 2.99
C TRP A 33 9.02 41.36 3.84
N PHE A 34 9.78 40.46 3.25
CA PHE A 34 10.92 39.88 3.90
C PHE A 34 12.11 40.08 3.00
N THR A 35 13.20 40.54 3.60
CA THR A 35 14.51 40.55 2.98
C THR A 35 15.47 39.91 3.97
N PRO A 36 16.52 39.23 3.50
CA PRO A 36 17.49 38.65 4.41
C PRO A 36 18.05 39.69 5.39
N THR A 37 18.18 39.30 6.65
CA THR A 37 18.66 40.16 7.74
C THR A 37 19.83 39.52 8.47
N LEU A 38 20.82 40.30 8.84
CA LEU A 38 21.91 39.84 9.69
C LEU A 38 21.37 39.62 11.11
N VAL A 39 21.56 38.41 11.64
CA VAL A 39 21.17 38.03 13.01
C VAL A 39 22.36 38.15 13.95
N GLU A 40 23.53 37.73 13.47
CA GLU A 40 24.77 37.69 14.23
C GLU A 40 25.96 37.93 13.29
N GLY A 41 27.05 38.48 13.83
CA GLY A 41 28.23 38.90 13.08
C GLY A 41 28.26 40.42 12.86
N LYS A 42 29.46 40.98 12.70
CA LYS A 42 29.71 42.41 12.44
C LYS A 42 30.88 42.56 11.47
N GLY A 43 30.97 43.70 10.80
CA GLY A 43 32.10 44.06 9.93
C GLY A 43 31.86 43.79 8.44
N ALA A 44 32.83 44.22 7.63
CA ALA A 44 32.69 44.31 6.17
C ALA A 44 32.37 42.98 5.47
N PHE A 45 32.86 41.85 6.01
CA PHE A 45 32.55 40.52 5.47
C PHE A 45 31.07 40.17 5.63
N CYS A 46 30.51 40.31 6.85
CA CYS A 46 29.10 40.01 7.10
C CYS A 46 28.16 40.95 6.35
N GLU A 47 28.55 42.21 6.17
CA GLU A 47 27.79 43.17 5.37
C GLU A 47 27.77 42.78 3.88
N GLN A 48 28.91 42.33 3.35
CA GLN A 48 28.99 41.81 1.99
C GLN A 48 28.18 40.52 1.81
N ALA A 49 28.30 39.57 2.74
CA ALA A 49 27.52 38.34 2.73
C ALA A 49 26.00 38.62 2.78
N LEU A 50 25.58 39.59 3.61
CA LEU A 50 24.18 40.04 3.68
C LEU A 50 23.73 40.65 2.34
N LYS A 51 24.56 41.49 1.72
CA LYS A 51 24.26 42.10 0.42
C LYS A 51 24.06 41.04 -0.66
N GLU A 52 24.91 40.02 -0.68
CA GLU A 52 24.81 38.91 -1.63
C GLU A 52 23.59 38.02 -1.36
N ALA A 53 23.31 37.71 -0.10
CA ALA A 53 22.07 37.00 0.28
C ALA A 53 20.84 37.79 -0.17
N LYS A 54 20.80 39.12 0.02
CA LYS A 54 19.71 39.98 -0.46
C LYS A 54 19.56 39.97 -1.97
N ALA A 55 20.65 39.93 -2.73
CA ALA A 55 20.59 39.79 -4.19
C ALA A 55 20.10 38.40 -4.60
N TYR A 56 20.61 37.34 -3.97
CA TYR A 56 20.23 35.96 -4.25
C TYR A 56 18.76 35.68 -3.94
N PHE A 57 18.21 36.32 -2.90
CA PHE A 57 16.80 36.27 -2.54
C PHE A 57 15.86 36.58 -3.73
N LEU A 58 16.25 37.49 -4.61
CA LEU A 58 15.49 37.89 -5.81
C LEU A 58 15.71 36.97 -7.02
N THR A 59 16.48 35.89 -6.87
CA THR A 59 16.69 34.88 -7.92
C THR A 59 15.79 33.66 -7.71
N ARG A 60 15.80 32.74 -8.68
CA ARG A 60 15.14 31.42 -8.57
C ARG A 60 15.96 30.36 -7.81
N GLY A 61 17.17 30.69 -7.34
CA GLY A 61 18.08 29.70 -6.74
C GLY A 61 17.61 29.19 -5.37
N ARG A 62 17.84 27.90 -5.07
CA ARG A 62 17.55 27.34 -3.74
C ARG A 62 18.65 27.77 -2.78
N TRP A 63 18.31 28.04 -1.51
CA TRP A 63 19.31 28.42 -0.51
C TRP A 63 20.41 27.37 -0.30
N ALA A 64 20.14 26.10 -0.63
CA ALA A 64 21.15 25.04 -0.66
C ALA A 64 22.27 25.27 -1.69
N ASP A 65 21.96 26.01 -2.77
CA ASP A 65 22.87 26.34 -3.86
C ASP A 65 23.43 27.77 -3.72
N PHE A 66 23.25 28.42 -2.55
CA PHE A 66 23.76 29.77 -2.32
C PHE A 66 25.29 29.77 -2.20
N SER A 67 25.94 30.64 -2.97
CA SER A 67 27.37 30.87 -2.92
C SER A 67 27.68 32.36 -2.92
N MET A 68 28.85 32.72 -2.37
CA MET A 68 29.31 34.11 -2.37
C MET A 68 30.12 34.44 -3.63
N ARG A 69 29.87 35.60 -4.23
CA ARG A 69 30.60 36.06 -5.42
C ARG A 69 32.03 36.47 -5.05
N GLY A 70 33.00 36.06 -5.86
CA GLY A 70 34.43 36.31 -5.60
C GLY A 70 35.07 35.32 -4.62
N PHE A 71 34.38 34.21 -4.32
CA PHE A 71 34.95 33.08 -3.60
C PHE A 71 35.05 31.88 -4.54
N GLU A 72 36.20 31.21 -4.51
CA GLU A 72 36.39 29.96 -5.25
C GLU A 72 35.80 28.81 -4.44
N ALA A 73 34.92 28.03 -5.06
CA ALA A 73 34.48 26.77 -4.49
C ALA A 73 35.68 25.82 -4.42
N VAL A 74 35.88 25.20 -3.26
CA VAL A 74 36.95 24.25 -3.06
C VAL A 74 36.43 22.85 -3.41
N ASP A 75 36.90 22.31 -4.53
CA ASP A 75 36.51 20.96 -4.99
C ASP A 75 37.08 19.85 -4.09
N GLY A 76 36.20 18.89 -3.75
CA GLY A 76 36.37 17.91 -2.68
C GLY A 76 37.33 16.75 -2.96
N THR A 77 38.56 17.05 -3.32
CA THR A 77 39.65 16.06 -3.21
C THR A 77 40.48 16.31 -1.95
N PRO A 78 40.97 15.27 -1.26
CA PRO A 78 41.86 15.41 -0.10
C PRO A 78 43.24 16.04 -0.40
N ALA A 79 43.46 16.55 -1.62
CA ALA A 79 44.73 17.11 -2.04
C ALA A 79 44.90 18.51 -1.44
N GLY A 80 45.96 18.69 -0.66
CA GLY A 80 46.13 19.80 0.27
C GLY A 80 46.04 21.18 -0.36
N LEU A 81 45.31 22.07 0.31
CA LEU A 81 45.20 23.50 -0.04
C LEU A 81 46.23 24.28 0.79
N ASN A 82 46.94 25.23 0.19
CA ASN A 82 47.93 26.04 0.92
C ASN A 82 47.29 27.34 1.43
N ASP A 83 47.44 27.64 2.73
CA ASP A 83 46.95 28.85 3.41
C ASP A 83 47.99 29.98 3.50
N GLY A 84 49.18 29.78 2.91
CA GLY A 84 50.34 30.67 3.04
C GLY A 84 51.24 30.35 4.24
N GLN A 85 50.82 29.46 5.15
CA GLN A 85 51.62 28.91 6.25
C GLN A 85 51.91 27.41 6.11
N GLY A 86 51.23 26.69 5.21
CA GLY A 86 51.49 25.29 4.87
C GLY A 86 50.29 24.58 4.22
N PRO A 87 50.42 23.28 3.88
CA PRO A 87 49.31 22.51 3.36
C PRO A 87 48.24 22.24 4.43
N LEU A 88 46.97 22.39 4.05
CA LEU A 88 45.77 22.05 4.81
C LEU A 88 45.01 20.92 4.13
N VAL A 89 44.55 19.96 4.92
CA VAL A 89 43.72 18.84 4.50
C VAL A 89 42.32 19.02 5.07
N PHE A 90 41.31 18.93 4.21
CA PHE A 90 39.90 18.95 4.60
C PHE A 90 39.30 17.55 4.52
N ASN A 91 38.57 17.13 5.56
CA ASN A 91 37.84 15.87 5.58
C ASN A 91 36.35 16.10 5.88
N THR A 92 35.49 15.32 5.24
CA THR A 92 34.08 15.20 5.61
C THR A 92 33.87 13.90 6.38
N TYR A 93 33.24 13.97 7.55
CA TYR A 93 32.86 12.79 8.31
C TYR A 93 31.35 12.66 8.42
N THR A 94 30.83 11.44 8.30
CA THR A 94 29.40 11.14 8.44
C THR A 94 29.15 10.51 9.80
N HIS A 95 28.32 11.12 10.63
CA HIS A 95 27.84 10.46 11.84
C HIS A 95 26.76 9.43 11.52
N PRO A 96 26.87 8.16 11.97
CA PRO A 96 25.78 7.20 11.87
C PRO A 96 24.61 7.69 12.75
N GLY A 97 23.50 8.06 12.10
CA GLY A 97 22.24 8.47 12.73
C GLY A 97 21.13 7.41 12.59
N CYS A 98 19.90 7.77 12.98
CA CYS A 98 18.69 6.93 13.06
C CYS A 98 18.15 6.40 11.70
N GLY A 99 18.97 5.65 10.95
CA GLY A 99 18.56 4.98 9.71
C GLY A 99 18.74 5.81 8.43
N GLY A 100 19.82 6.60 8.32
CA GLY A 100 20.21 7.30 7.08
C GLY A 100 19.60 8.69 6.86
N GLY A 101 18.42 8.98 7.42
CA GLY A 101 17.74 10.29 7.25
C GLY A 101 18.30 11.45 8.11
N CYS A 102 19.05 11.14 9.16
CA CYS A 102 19.63 12.12 10.10
C CYS A 102 21.16 12.15 10.09
N ALA A 103 21.79 11.55 9.08
CA ALA A 103 23.23 11.57 8.93
C ALA A 103 23.71 13.02 8.73
N ARG A 104 24.61 13.49 9.61
CA ARG A 104 25.24 14.81 9.50
C ARG A 104 26.61 14.63 8.87
N TYR A 105 26.94 15.43 7.85
CA TYR A 105 28.31 15.52 7.37
C TYR A 105 28.95 16.77 7.97
N GLN A 106 30.09 16.63 8.63
CA GLN A 106 30.82 17.76 9.21
C GLN A 106 32.17 17.92 8.54
N VAL A 107 32.60 19.18 8.36
CA VAL A 107 33.89 19.52 7.74
C VAL A 107 34.94 19.77 8.81
N VAL A 108 36.08 19.09 8.69
CA VAL A 108 37.25 19.26 9.57
C VAL A 108 38.45 19.71 8.74
N ALA A 109 39.22 20.65 9.29
CA ALA A 109 40.50 21.10 8.73
C ALA A 109 41.66 20.60 9.60
N SER A 110 42.75 20.17 8.98
CA SER A 110 43.96 19.68 9.66
C SER A 110 45.21 19.99 8.83
N ARG A 111 46.40 20.02 9.45
CA ARG A 111 47.68 20.07 8.73
C ARG A 111 48.21 18.68 8.34
N GLU A 112 47.61 17.63 8.88
CA GLU A 112 47.95 16.23 8.62
C GLU A 112 46.74 15.43 8.12
N ALA A 113 46.98 14.36 7.35
CA ALA A 113 45.92 13.46 6.91
C ALA A 113 45.36 12.66 8.09
N LEU A 114 44.05 12.81 8.36
CA LEU A 114 43.37 12.18 9.51
C LEU A 114 42.79 10.77 9.20
N ARG A 115 43.11 10.18 8.04
CA ARG A 115 42.53 8.90 7.58
C ARG A 115 43.30 7.64 8.00
N ASP A 116 44.47 7.78 8.63
CA ASP A 116 45.26 6.62 9.07
C ASP A 116 44.68 6.02 10.36
N ALA A 117 44.48 4.70 10.35
CA ALA A 117 43.77 3.93 11.37
C ALA A 117 44.45 4.03 12.75
N GLY A 118 43.99 4.96 13.59
CA GLY A 118 44.49 5.12 14.96
C GLY A 118 44.13 6.44 15.65
N ARG A 119 43.69 7.48 14.93
CA ARG A 119 43.34 8.80 15.50
C ARG A 119 41.83 9.09 15.54
N TRP A 120 41.02 8.05 15.68
CA TRP A 120 39.55 8.17 15.65
C TRP A 120 38.99 9.08 16.74
N ASP A 121 39.53 9.03 17.96
CA ASP A 121 39.07 9.90 19.08
C ASP A 121 39.42 11.39 18.87
N GLU A 122 40.45 11.67 18.10
CA GLU A 122 40.82 13.04 17.74
C GLU A 122 39.95 13.53 16.59
N LEU A 123 39.72 12.69 15.57
CA LEU A 123 38.80 12.98 14.48
C LEU A 123 37.39 13.22 15.03
N ASP A 124 36.86 12.36 15.90
CA ASP A 124 35.52 12.51 16.48
C ASP A 124 35.37 13.80 17.28
N ARG A 125 36.38 14.17 18.09
CA ARG A 125 36.41 15.46 18.81
C ARG A 125 36.42 16.66 17.87
N LEU A 126 37.23 16.63 16.81
CA LEU A 126 37.29 17.73 15.82
C LEU A 126 36.01 17.83 15.00
N VAL A 127 35.43 16.68 14.64
CA VAL A 127 34.17 16.56 13.92
C VAL A 127 33.03 17.19 14.73
N GLN A 128 32.91 16.90 16.03
CA GLN A 128 31.89 17.51 16.90
C GLN A 128 31.97 19.05 16.96
N GLN A 129 33.13 19.62 16.65
CA GLN A 129 33.38 21.07 16.62
C GLN A 129 33.28 21.68 15.22
N GLY A 130 33.13 20.86 14.16
CA GLY A 130 33.04 21.30 12.78
C GLY A 130 31.61 21.64 12.32
N PRO A 131 31.43 22.60 11.40
CA PRO A 131 30.12 22.93 10.85
C PRO A 131 29.61 21.82 9.93
N SER A 132 28.28 21.68 9.87
CA SER A 132 27.58 20.74 8.97
C SER A 132 27.49 21.28 7.53
N PRO A 133 27.69 20.47 6.48
CA PRO A 133 26.77 20.53 5.34
C PRO A 133 26.23 19.17 4.87
N ALA A 134 25.02 19.16 4.30
CA ALA A 134 24.27 17.95 3.95
C ALA A 134 24.47 17.40 2.51
N ARG A 135 25.50 17.85 1.78
CA ARG A 135 26.08 17.26 0.54
C ARG A 135 27.07 18.29 -0.03
N HIS A 136 28.32 17.89 -0.26
CA HIS A 136 29.45 18.71 -0.70
C HIS A 136 30.01 19.68 0.37
N LEU A 137 31.33 19.94 0.31
CA LEU A 137 32.08 20.65 1.34
C LEU A 137 31.63 22.10 1.59
N ASN A 138 30.80 22.71 0.71
CA ASN A 138 30.37 24.12 0.73
C ASN A 138 31.46 25.06 1.28
N LEU A 139 32.69 24.82 0.81
CA LEU A 139 33.91 25.42 1.30
C LEU A 139 34.36 26.43 0.26
N PHE A 140 34.66 27.63 0.74
CA PHE A 140 34.91 28.80 -0.07
C PHE A 140 36.21 29.46 0.39
N ARG A 141 37.03 29.89 -0.56
CA ARG A 141 38.24 30.68 -0.28
C ARG A 141 38.14 32.04 -0.96
N ARG A 142 38.59 33.09 -0.26
CA ARG A 142 38.73 34.44 -0.80
C ARG A 142 40.20 34.76 -1.03
N ASP A 143 40.67 34.77 -2.28
CA ASP A 143 42.06 35.11 -2.64
C ASP A 143 43.14 34.42 -1.74
N LYS A 144 44.12 35.17 -1.21
CA LYS A 144 45.10 34.73 -0.19
C LYS A 144 44.57 34.81 1.27
N GLY A 145 43.26 34.96 1.46
CA GLY A 145 42.58 35.05 2.76
C GLY A 145 42.04 33.71 3.26
N GLY A 146 41.44 33.73 4.46
CA GLY A 146 40.95 32.55 5.19
C GLY A 146 39.86 31.73 4.49
N PHE A 147 39.57 30.54 5.05
CA PHE A 147 38.59 29.59 4.53
C PHE A 147 37.23 29.79 5.19
N TYR A 148 36.16 29.67 4.41
CA TYR A 148 34.79 29.83 4.89
C TYR A 148 33.92 28.64 4.52
N SER A 149 33.00 28.27 5.40
CA SER A 149 31.99 27.25 5.16
C SER A 149 30.60 27.85 5.29
N ILE A 150 29.71 27.56 4.34
CA ILE A 150 28.31 27.99 4.38
C ILE A 150 27.40 26.78 4.64
N ALA A 151 26.80 26.74 5.81
CA ALA A 151 25.76 25.80 6.16
C ALA A 151 24.39 26.39 5.79
N SER A 152 23.57 25.62 5.08
CA SER A 152 22.24 26.01 4.61
C SER A 152 21.18 24.97 5.01
N GLN A 153 19.91 25.43 5.08
CA GLN A 153 18.67 24.79 5.58
C GLN A 153 18.52 23.25 5.59
N SER A 154 19.20 22.51 4.73
CA SER A 154 19.29 21.03 4.80
C SER A 154 20.11 20.51 5.99
N ASP A 155 20.73 21.40 6.77
CA ASP A 155 21.73 21.14 7.81
C ASP A 155 21.18 21.11 9.25
N GLY A 156 19.87 21.30 9.44
CA GLY A 156 19.25 21.33 10.76
C GLY A 156 19.13 22.72 11.40
N THR A 157 19.45 23.81 10.68
CA THR A 157 19.19 25.19 11.12
C THR A 157 17.99 25.80 10.38
N PRO A 158 16.80 25.90 11.01
CA PRO A 158 15.62 26.41 10.32
C PRO A 158 15.77 27.91 9.99
N GLY A 159 16.01 28.23 8.73
CA GLY A 159 15.79 29.56 8.18
C GLY A 159 16.94 30.56 8.27
N THR A 160 18.16 30.10 8.56
CA THR A 160 19.38 30.91 8.52
C THR A 160 20.44 30.31 7.59
N LEU A 161 21.29 31.15 7.02
CA LEU A 161 22.60 30.77 6.49
C LEU A 161 23.61 30.95 7.61
N GLU A 162 24.31 29.89 7.97
CA GLU A 162 25.43 29.96 8.92
C GLU A 162 26.73 30.00 8.14
N ILE A 163 27.47 31.09 8.31
CA ILE A 163 28.76 31.29 7.65
C ILE A 163 29.82 31.18 8.72
N ASN A 164 30.70 30.19 8.56
CA ASN A 164 31.76 29.88 9.49
C ASN A 164 33.11 30.21 8.86
N GLU A 165 34.04 30.75 9.63
CA GLU A 165 35.41 31.06 9.21
C GLU A 165 36.39 30.16 9.94
N LEU A 166 37.32 29.57 9.18
CA LEU A 166 38.42 28.79 9.72
C LEU A 166 39.44 29.73 10.36
N GLN A 167 39.62 29.60 11.67
CA GLN A 167 40.56 30.38 12.44
C GLN A 167 42.00 29.84 12.29
N SER A 168 42.99 30.61 12.74
CA SER A 168 44.41 30.24 12.64
C SER A 168 44.79 28.97 13.43
N ASP A 169 44.00 28.63 14.44
CA ASP A 169 44.12 27.40 15.24
C ASP A 169 43.41 26.18 14.62
N LEU A 170 42.92 26.32 13.37
CA LEU A 170 42.19 25.32 12.60
C LEU A 170 40.80 24.97 13.15
N ARG A 171 40.26 25.78 14.07
CA ARG A 171 38.87 25.65 14.53
C ARG A 171 37.94 26.52 13.70
N TRP A 172 36.71 26.06 13.54
CA TRP A 172 35.66 26.82 12.88
C TRP A 172 34.99 27.76 13.88
N GLY A 173 35.04 29.07 13.59
CA GLY A 173 34.31 30.09 14.32
C GLY A 173 33.09 30.56 13.54
N ASN A 174 32.02 30.94 14.24
CA ASN A 174 30.88 31.59 13.59
C ASN A 174 31.32 32.98 13.10
N ALA A 175 31.28 33.21 11.78
CA ALA A 175 31.57 34.52 11.22
C ALA A 175 30.30 35.38 11.20
N CYS A 176 29.22 34.83 10.62
CA CYS A 176 27.94 35.51 10.50
C CYS A 176 26.77 34.52 10.49
N ARG A 177 25.61 34.99 10.94
CA ARG A 177 24.33 34.30 10.74
C ARG A 177 23.35 35.22 10.03
N ILE A 178 22.87 34.81 8.86
CA ILE A 178 21.93 35.60 8.05
C ILE A 178 20.58 34.88 8.02
N ARG A 179 19.52 35.54 8.48
CA ARG A 179 18.16 35.02 8.36
C ARG A 179 17.70 35.14 6.92
N VAL A 180 17.25 34.03 6.35
CA VAL A 180 16.79 33.94 4.95
C VAL A 180 15.35 33.43 4.82
N ILE A 181 14.73 33.03 5.94
CA ILE A 181 13.28 32.78 6.06
C ILE A 181 12.72 33.71 7.14
N PRO A 182 11.52 34.30 6.97
CA PRO A 182 10.83 35.00 8.04
C PRO A 182 10.60 34.10 9.27
N ASP A 183 10.60 34.68 10.47
CA ASP A 183 10.23 33.96 11.68
C ASP A 183 8.70 33.72 11.79
N GLY A 184 8.29 32.91 12.77
CA GLY A 184 6.89 32.50 12.94
C GLY A 184 5.92 33.66 13.20
N SER A 185 6.36 34.73 13.88
CA SER A 185 5.56 35.94 14.12
C SER A 185 5.42 36.80 12.87
N ALA A 186 6.46 36.91 12.03
CA ALA A 186 6.37 37.61 10.76
C ALA A 186 5.41 36.91 9.77
N LEU A 187 5.34 35.57 9.82
CA LEU A 187 4.42 34.78 8.99
C LEU A 187 2.95 34.99 9.37
N THR A 188 2.65 35.08 10.66
CA THR A 188 1.27 35.27 11.15
C THR A 188 0.77 36.70 10.96
N GLY A 189 1.66 37.70 11.03
CA GLY A 189 1.30 39.11 10.91
C GLY A 189 1.16 39.64 9.47
N ASN A 190 1.92 39.11 8.51
CA ASN A 190 1.96 39.65 7.14
C ASN A 190 1.06 38.92 6.13
N VAL A 191 0.55 37.72 6.47
CA VAL A 191 -0.32 36.93 5.59
C VAL A 191 -1.78 37.11 5.98
N PRO A 192 -2.65 37.63 5.06
CA PRO A 192 -4.07 37.82 5.34
C PRO A 192 -4.75 36.53 5.81
N ALA A 193 -5.72 36.67 6.72
CA ALA A 193 -6.48 35.54 7.26
C ALA A 193 -7.19 34.72 6.17
N GLU A 194 -7.68 35.39 5.12
CA GLU A 194 -8.30 34.74 3.96
C GLU A 194 -7.35 33.81 3.21
N VAL A 195 -6.08 34.19 3.05
CA VAL A 195 -5.07 33.36 2.39
C VAL A 195 -4.72 32.17 3.26
N ARG A 196 -4.50 32.40 4.57
CA ARG A 196 -4.24 31.31 5.53
C ARG A 196 -5.39 30.29 5.56
N ARG A 197 -6.64 30.78 5.54
CA ARG A 197 -7.83 29.91 5.48
C ARG A 197 -7.86 29.11 4.18
N ALA A 198 -7.71 29.75 3.02
CA ALA A 198 -7.77 29.06 1.74
C ALA A 198 -6.70 27.95 1.62
N LEU A 199 -5.50 28.18 2.14
CA LEU A 199 -4.42 27.17 2.13
C LEU A 199 -4.64 26.06 3.15
N SER A 200 -5.25 26.38 4.30
CA SER A 200 -5.68 25.37 5.27
C SER A 200 -6.78 24.47 4.70
N GLU A 201 -7.76 25.05 4.01
CA GLU A 201 -8.83 24.30 3.34
C GLU A 201 -8.29 23.42 2.21
N LEU A 202 -7.36 23.95 1.41
CA LEU A 202 -6.67 23.16 0.37
C LEU A 202 -5.91 21.97 0.95
N SER A 203 -5.15 22.18 2.03
CA SER A 203 -4.41 21.11 2.70
C SER A 203 -5.32 20.09 3.40
N HIS A 204 -6.52 20.50 3.82
CA HIS A 204 -7.52 19.58 4.34
C HIS A 204 -8.10 18.73 3.21
N ALA A 205 -8.44 19.33 2.08
CA ALA A 205 -8.95 18.62 0.90
C ALA A 205 -7.95 17.60 0.36
N SER A 206 -6.66 17.95 0.29
CA SER A 206 -5.60 17.02 -0.13
C SER A 206 -5.42 15.83 0.81
N SER A 207 -5.73 16.00 2.11
CA SER A 207 -5.68 14.92 3.10
C SER A 207 -6.68 13.80 2.79
N GLY A 208 -7.80 14.12 2.12
CA GLY A 208 -8.79 13.12 1.72
C GLY A 208 -8.28 12.12 0.67
N TRP A 209 -7.18 12.42 -0.02
CA TRP A 209 -6.56 11.47 -0.93
C TRP A 209 -5.59 10.52 -0.25
N SER A 210 -5.13 10.87 0.95
CA SER A 210 -4.13 10.04 1.60
C SER A 210 -4.77 8.77 2.08
N ARG A 211 -4.28 7.72 1.44
CA ARG A 211 -4.31 6.40 1.99
C ARG A 211 -2.90 6.16 2.60
N SER A 212 -2.72 6.24 3.93
CA SER A 212 -1.75 5.53 4.82
C SER A 212 -0.96 4.37 4.17
N TYR A 213 0.19 4.06 4.74
CA TYR A 213 1.29 3.26 4.20
C TYR A 213 0.91 2.10 3.23
N GLY A 214 1.60 2.00 2.09
CA GLY A 214 1.54 0.88 1.13
C GLY A 214 2.04 1.28 -0.26
N TYR A 215 2.72 0.39 -1.00
CA TYR A 215 3.21 0.65 -2.36
C TYR A 215 2.16 0.31 -3.43
N GLY A 216 1.14 -0.49 -3.08
CA GLY A 216 0.06 -0.93 -3.96
C GLY A 216 -1.07 0.07 -4.24
N CYS A 217 -1.35 1.02 -3.34
CA CYS A 217 -2.62 1.78 -3.33
C CYS A 217 -2.64 3.13 -4.07
N GLY A 218 -1.63 3.42 -4.88
CA GLY A 218 -1.43 4.75 -5.44
C GLY A 218 -0.84 5.66 -4.36
N SER A 219 0.47 5.89 -4.45
CA SER A 219 1.24 6.53 -3.39
C SER A 219 0.80 7.99 -3.16
N LEU A 220 0.03 8.23 -2.09
CA LEU A 220 -0.14 9.53 -1.43
C LEU A 220 0.20 9.35 0.05
N THR A 221 1.47 9.04 0.27
CA THR A 221 2.00 8.62 1.57
C THR A 221 1.77 9.69 2.65
N PRO A 222 1.67 9.31 3.94
CA PRO A 222 1.62 10.26 5.04
C PRO A 222 2.82 11.22 5.09
N ASN A 223 3.98 10.79 4.59
CA ASN A 223 5.17 11.63 4.47
C ASN A 223 4.96 12.77 3.49
N TRP A 224 4.33 12.49 2.33
CA TRP A 224 3.94 13.52 1.37
C TRP A 224 2.96 14.51 2.00
N LEU A 225 1.90 14.06 2.68
CA LEU A 225 0.97 14.99 3.35
C LEU A 225 1.66 15.88 4.37
N ARG A 226 2.57 15.32 5.16
CA ARG A 226 3.36 16.10 6.13
C ARG A 226 4.23 17.12 5.41
N ASP A 227 4.86 16.73 4.30
CA ASP A 227 5.68 17.62 3.50
C ASP A 227 4.85 18.70 2.80
N GLU A 228 3.68 18.37 2.25
CA GLU A 228 2.72 19.30 1.67
C GLU A 228 2.25 20.32 2.73
N LYS A 229 1.76 19.85 3.88
CA LYS A 229 1.40 20.70 5.03
C LYS A 229 2.54 21.63 5.40
N ARG A 230 3.77 21.08 5.46
CA ARG A 230 4.98 21.85 5.70
C ARG A 230 5.24 22.85 4.57
N MET A 231 5.02 22.53 3.30
CA MET A 231 5.27 23.43 2.16
C MET A 231 4.22 24.55 2.05
N LEU A 232 2.94 24.26 2.31
CA LEU A 232 1.86 25.25 2.34
C LEU A 232 1.94 26.16 3.57
N SER A 233 2.47 25.64 4.69
CA SER A 233 2.73 26.43 5.91
C SER A 233 4.07 27.15 5.90
N LYS A 234 5.08 26.62 5.19
CA LYS A 234 6.34 27.31 4.93
C LYS A 234 6.07 28.49 4.02
N ALA A 235 6.07 29.67 4.63
CA ALA A 235 6.77 30.88 4.22
C ALA A 235 7.03 31.10 2.71
N GLU A 236 7.72 30.22 1.98
CA GLU A 236 8.19 30.47 0.60
C GLU A 236 7.08 30.82 -0.38
N VAL A 237 5.89 30.20 -0.28
CA VAL A 237 4.71 30.61 -1.09
C VAL A 237 4.38 32.08 -0.84
N TYR A 238 4.58 32.60 0.37
CA TYR A 238 4.21 33.97 0.74
C TYR A 238 5.34 34.99 0.51
N TYR A 239 6.59 34.65 0.83
CA TYR A 239 7.70 35.61 0.85
C TYR A 239 8.64 35.53 -0.36
N ARG A 240 8.70 34.36 -1.03
CA ARG A 240 9.61 34.12 -2.16
C ARG A 240 9.03 33.13 -3.18
N PRO A 241 7.78 33.31 -3.67
CA PRO A 241 7.11 32.32 -4.52
C PRO A 241 7.82 32.06 -5.84
N TRP A 242 8.57 33.04 -6.36
CA TRP A 242 9.35 32.91 -7.59
C TRP A 242 10.51 31.92 -7.51
N ALA A 243 10.98 31.59 -6.31
CA ALA A 243 12.05 30.62 -6.14
C ALA A 243 11.60 29.16 -6.33
N ARG A 244 10.30 28.94 -6.52
CA ARG A 244 9.73 27.64 -6.86
C ARG A 244 9.71 27.47 -8.37
N GLY A 245 10.18 26.32 -8.86
CA GLY A 245 10.01 25.88 -10.24
C GLY A 245 9.05 24.69 -10.32
N LEU A 246 8.50 24.43 -11.51
CA LEU A 246 7.71 23.22 -11.79
C LEU A 246 8.59 21.97 -11.94
N SER A 247 9.90 22.16 -12.18
CA SER A 247 10.90 21.10 -12.26
C SER A 247 12.14 21.54 -11.46
N GLY A 248 12.44 20.86 -10.35
CA GLY A 248 13.58 21.24 -9.52
C GLY A 248 14.26 20.10 -8.77
N THR A 249 13.57 19.01 -8.48
CA THR A 249 14.17 17.86 -7.80
C THR A 249 13.34 16.61 -8.08
N GLY A 250 13.77 15.74 -8.99
CA GLY A 250 13.41 14.31 -9.04
C GLY A 250 11.93 13.88 -9.27
N ASP A 251 10.94 14.75 -9.05
CA ASP A 251 9.53 14.42 -9.06
C ASP A 251 8.83 14.97 -10.32
N ALA A 252 7.83 14.24 -10.81
CA ALA A 252 7.14 14.57 -12.04
C ALA A 252 6.39 15.93 -11.94
N PRO A 253 6.25 16.70 -13.05
CA PRO A 253 5.53 17.97 -13.06
C PRO A 253 4.09 17.80 -12.52
N TYR A 254 3.53 18.83 -11.88
CA TYR A 254 2.15 18.79 -11.35
C TYR A 254 1.12 18.26 -12.37
N ALA A 255 1.22 18.67 -13.64
CA ALA A 255 0.34 18.19 -14.70
C ALA A 255 0.40 16.67 -14.90
N PHE A 256 1.57 16.05 -14.70
CA PHE A 256 1.73 14.60 -14.77
C PHE A 256 1.02 13.92 -13.60
N ASN A 257 1.24 14.42 -12.38
CA ASN A 257 0.63 13.85 -11.19
C ASN A 257 -0.90 14.01 -11.21
N LEU A 258 -1.39 15.13 -11.75
CA LEU A 258 -2.81 15.38 -11.91
C LEU A 258 -3.50 14.35 -12.82
N VAL A 259 -2.83 13.89 -13.88
CA VAL A 259 -3.38 12.84 -14.77
C VAL A 259 -3.51 11.51 -14.03
N ALA A 260 -2.48 11.11 -13.27
CA ALA A 260 -2.53 9.89 -12.47
C ALA A 260 -3.61 9.97 -11.38
N LEU A 261 -3.69 11.12 -10.70
CA LEU A 261 -4.72 11.41 -9.72
C LEU A 261 -6.14 11.38 -10.32
N GLN A 262 -6.35 11.92 -11.52
CA GLN A 262 -7.66 11.88 -12.18
C GLN A 262 -8.11 10.45 -12.53
N ARG A 263 -7.17 9.56 -12.88
CA ARG A 263 -7.51 8.14 -13.07
C ARG A 263 -7.82 7.45 -11.76
N TRP A 264 -7.02 7.70 -10.73
CA TRP A 264 -7.31 7.23 -9.38
C TRP A 264 -8.68 7.73 -8.89
N ALA A 265 -9.01 8.99 -9.14
CA ALA A 265 -10.29 9.60 -8.79
C ALA A 265 -11.49 8.89 -9.45
N ALA A 266 -11.30 8.34 -10.64
CA ALA A 266 -12.34 7.59 -11.35
C ALA A 266 -12.44 6.11 -10.92
N THR A 267 -11.72 5.68 -9.86
CA THR A 267 -11.88 4.35 -9.27
C THR A 267 -13.12 4.23 -8.37
N GLY A 268 -13.67 5.34 -7.88
CA GLY A 268 -14.84 5.32 -7.00
C GLY A 268 -15.46 6.69 -6.75
N VAL A 269 -16.67 6.69 -6.17
CA VAL A 269 -17.46 7.89 -5.91
C VAL A 269 -16.79 8.82 -4.90
N LEU A 270 -16.21 8.26 -3.83
CA LEU A 270 -15.51 9.05 -2.80
C LEU A 270 -14.26 9.70 -3.38
N GLU A 271 -13.46 8.93 -4.10
CA GLU A 271 -12.20 9.38 -4.71
C GLU A 271 -12.47 10.51 -5.69
N TYR A 272 -13.54 10.40 -6.48
CA TYR A 272 -14.00 11.44 -7.37
C TYR A 272 -14.40 12.71 -6.59
N ARG A 273 -15.26 12.60 -5.58
CA ARG A 273 -15.75 13.73 -4.78
C ARG A 273 -14.62 14.48 -4.09
N VAL A 274 -13.71 13.76 -3.43
CA VAL A 274 -12.54 14.36 -2.75
C VAL A 274 -11.65 15.09 -3.77
N THR A 275 -11.46 14.51 -4.95
CA THR A 275 -10.67 15.14 -6.02
C THR A 275 -11.34 16.39 -6.58
N GLN A 276 -12.67 16.39 -6.72
CA GLN A 276 -13.41 17.59 -7.14
C GLN A 276 -13.36 18.69 -6.07
N ASP A 277 -13.54 18.37 -4.79
CA ASP A 277 -13.41 19.35 -3.70
C ASP A 277 -12.00 19.94 -3.68
N TYR A 278 -10.96 19.11 -3.78
CA TYR A 278 -9.58 19.59 -3.89
C TYR A 278 -9.40 20.56 -5.08
N GLN A 279 -9.90 20.22 -6.26
CA GLN A 279 -9.76 21.09 -7.44
C GLN A 279 -10.43 22.44 -7.19
N ALA A 280 -11.61 22.45 -6.57
CA ALA A 280 -12.29 23.68 -6.18
C ALA A 280 -11.49 24.48 -5.12
N ARG A 281 -10.92 23.82 -4.11
CA ARG A 281 -10.05 24.48 -3.11
C ARG A 281 -8.77 25.03 -3.71
N MET A 282 -8.20 24.33 -4.69
CA MET A 282 -7.01 24.79 -5.42
C MET A 282 -7.32 26.11 -6.14
N ASP A 283 -8.43 26.20 -6.86
CA ASP A 283 -8.83 27.44 -7.56
C ASP A 283 -9.06 28.60 -6.58
N GLN A 284 -9.70 28.33 -5.44
CA GLN A 284 -9.90 29.32 -4.37
C GLN A 284 -8.57 29.79 -3.78
N ALA A 285 -7.64 28.87 -3.49
CA ALA A 285 -6.32 29.18 -2.98
C ALA A 285 -5.50 30.00 -3.98
N ILE A 286 -5.51 29.64 -5.26
CA ILE A 286 -4.84 30.40 -6.32
C ILE A 286 -5.38 31.83 -6.34
N LYS A 287 -6.70 32.01 -6.31
CA LYS A 287 -7.32 33.34 -6.33
C LYS A 287 -6.93 34.18 -5.10
N ALA A 288 -6.96 33.59 -3.91
CA ALA A 288 -6.60 34.27 -2.67
C ALA A 288 -5.13 34.70 -2.64
N VAL A 289 -4.23 33.79 -3.01
CA VAL A 289 -2.78 34.05 -3.06
C VAL A 289 -2.43 35.05 -4.16
N ALA A 290 -3.06 34.97 -5.33
CA ALA A 290 -2.91 35.98 -6.38
C ALA A 290 -3.35 37.38 -5.91
N GLY A 291 -4.46 37.48 -5.19
CA GLY A 291 -4.90 38.73 -4.56
C GLY A 291 -3.84 39.32 -3.63
N PHE A 292 -3.26 38.47 -2.78
CA PHE A 292 -2.15 38.85 -1.91
C PHE A 292 -0.91 39.30 -2.70
N TYR A 293 -0.50 38.59 -3.75
CA TYR A 293 0.64 38.96 -4.58
C TYR A 293 0.44 40.30 -5.29
N LYS A 294 -0.76 40.59 -5.80
CA LYS A 294 -1.07 41.89 -6.41
C LYS A 294 -0.85 43.01 -5.41
N GLN A 295 -1.42 42.88 -4.22
CA GLN A 295 -1.28 43.89 -3.17
C GLN A 295 0.18 44.01 -2.71
N ARG A 296 0.87 42.88 -2.56
CA ARG A 296 2.17 42.85 -1.91
C ARG A 296 3.35 43.15 -2.83
N PHE A 297 3.39 42.50 -3.98
CA PHE A 297 4.47 42.62 -4.96
C PHE A 297 4.16 43.63 -6.07
N GLY A 298 2.90 44.08 -6.18
CA GLY A 298 2.48 45.03 -7.21
C GLY A 298 2.55 44.45 -8.63
N TRP A 299 2.39 43.14 -8.76
CA TRP A 299 2.30 42.46 -10.05
C TRP A 299 0.94 42.69 -10.71
N SER A 300 0.89 42.54 -12.05
CA SER A 300 -0.36 42.51 -12.79
C SER A 300 -1.25 41.33 -12.34
N PRO A 301 -2.58 41.41 -12.55
CA PRO A 301 -3.47 40.28 -12.28
C PRO A 301 -3.02 38.97 -12.92
N GLU A 302 -2.55 39.02 -14.16
CA GLU A 302 -2.11 37.86 -14.95
C GLU A 302 -0.85 37.25 -14.35
N GLN A 303 0.17 38.08 -14.04
CA GLN A 303 1.41 37.63 -13.41
C GLN A 303 1.16 37.05 -12.01
N ALA A 304 0.31 37.69 -11.21
CA ALA A 304 -0.01 37.22 -9.87
C ALA A 304 -0.75 35.88 -9.90
N GLN A 305 -1.69 35.70 -10.83
CA GLN A 305 -2.39 34.43 -11.04
C GLN A 305 -1.43 33.33 -11.48
N ALA A 306 -0.58 33.59 -12.47
CA ALA A 306 0.42 32.67 -12.99
C ALA A 306 1.40 32.22 -11.91
N MET A 307 1.98 33.18 -11.17
CA MET A 307 2.91 32.89 -10.07
C MET A 307 2.23 32.13 -8.92
N SER A 308 0.97 32.47 -8.61
CA SER A 308 0.22 31.76 -7.57
C SER A 308 -0.03 30.30 -7.94
N SER A 309 -0.45 30.06 -9.20
CA SER A 309 -0.66 28.72 -9.73
C SER A 309 0.64 27.91 -9.66
N MET A 310 1.74 28.45 -10.17
CA MET A 310 3.05 27.78 -10.15
C MET A 310 3.54 27.47 -8.73
N ALA A 311 3.44 28.43 -7.80
CA ALA A 311 3.92 28.26 -6.43
C ALA A 311 3.14 27.18 -5.67
N LEU A 312 1.82 27.14 -5.81
CA LEU A 312 0.96 26.15 -5.15
C LEU A 312 1.10 24.76 -5.78
N GLN A 313 1.12 24.68 -7.11
CA GLN A 313 1.31 23.43 -7.83
C GLN A 313 2.67 22.79 -7.50
N SER A 314 3.75 23.58 -7.49
CA SER A 314 5.08 23.14 -7.09
C SER A 314 5.11 22.67 -5.63
N ALA A 315 4.43 23.40 -4.73
CA ALA A 315 4.34 23.03 -3.32
C ALA A 315 3.65 21.69 -3.10
N ILE A 316 2.63 21.37 -3.90
CA ILE A 316 1.82 20.16 -3.76
C ILE A 316 2.42 18.96 -4.53
N SER A 317 2.97 19.19 -5.72
CA SER A 317 3.56 18.12 -6.52
C SER A 317 4.85 17.57 -5.92
N SER A 318 5.55 18.35 -5.09
CA SER A 318 6.75 17.92 -4.37
C SER A 318 6.43 16.69 -3.51
N GLY A 319 6.98 15.52 -3.85
CA GLY A 319 6.77 14.26 -3.13
C GLY A 319 5.46 13.51 -3.44
N MET A 320 4.63 13.96 -4.38
CA MET A 320 3.44 13.22 -4.79
C MET A 320 3.90 12.00 -5.60
N GLY A 321 3.95 10.82 -4.96
CA GLY A 321 4.64 9.64 -5.48
C GLY A 321 3.88 8.82 -6.52
N PHE A 322 3.16 9.46 -7.45
CA PHE A 322 2.66 8.76 -8.63
C PHE A 322 3.85 8.42 -9.55
N SER A 323 4.12 7.13 -9.71
CA SER A 323 5.15 6.63 -10.61
C SER A 323 4.73 6.84 -12.07
N SER A 324 5.69 6.78 -12.99
CA SER A 324 5.40 6.87 -14.43
C SER A 324 4.54 5.72 -14.96
N SER A 325 4.56 4.58 -14.29
CA SER A 325 3.69 3.42 -14.51
C SER A 325 2.25 3.65 -14.08
N ASP A 326 1.98 4.50 -13.09
CA ASP A 326 0.62 4.71 -12.56
C ASP A 326 -0.31 5.41 -13.56
N ARG A 327 0.25 6.06 -14.59
CA ARG A 327 -0.53 6.73 -15.65
C ARG A 327 -1.45 5.80 -16.44
N ASN A 328 -1.14 4.51 -16.51
CA ASN A 328 -1.94 3.52 -17.26
C ASN A 328 -2.41 2.36 -16.38
N ARG A 329 -2.20 2.43 -15.06
CA ARG A 329 -2.38 1.30 -14.14
C ARG A 329 -3.84 0.93 -13.87
N PHE A 330 -4.78 1.88 -14.01
CA PHE A 330 -6.17 1.68 -13.60
C PHE A 330 -7.07 1.14 -14.72
N PHE A 331 -7.20 1.86 -15.83
CA PHE A 331 -8.06 1.48 -16.96
C PHE A 331 -7.73 2.30 -18.22
N PRO A 332 -8.09 1.80 -19.43
CA PRO A 332 -7.87 2.49 -20.69
C PRO A 332 -8.65 3.80 -20.81
N ASP A 333 -8.26 4.66 -21.76
CA ASP A 333 -8.83 6.00 -21.95
C ASP A 333 -10.33 6.00 -22.27
N SER A 334 -10.80 4.99 -22.99
CA SER A 334 -12.22 4.77 -23.30
C SER A 334 -13.04 4.55 -22.02
N GLU A 335 -12.58 3.66 -21.15
CA GLU A 335 -13.21 3.41 -19.85
C GLU A 335 -13.12 4.62 -18.91
N LEU A 336 -11.97 5.32 -18.87
CA LEU A 336 -11.82 6.57 -18.09
C LEU A 336 -12.85 7.63 -18.51
N ALA A 337 -13.06 7.79 -19.82
CA ALA A 337 -14.02 8.75 -20.34
C ALA A 337 -15.45 8.42 -19.88
N LEU A 338 -15.83 7.13 -19.92
CA LEU A 338 -17.14 6.67 -19.49
C LEU A 338 -17.32 6.83 -17.98
N ARG A 339 -16.36 6.37 -17.17
CA ARG A 339 -16.36 6.55 -15.70
C ARG A 339 -16.52 8.00 -15.30
N ASN A 340 -15.73 8.91 -15.89
CA ASN A 340 -15.83 10.34 -15.60
C ASN A 340 -17.17 10.94 -16.03
N ALA A 341 -17.80 10.46 -17.11
CA ALA A 341 -19.11 10.94 -17.51
C ALA A 341 -20.20 10.49 -16.52
N ILE A 342 -20.12 9.25 -16.03
CA ILE A 342 -21.03 8.70 -15.02
C ILE A 342 -20.86 9.44 -13.68
N LEU A 343 -19.63 9.54 -13.16
CA LEU A 343 -19.32 10.22 -11.90
C LEU A 343 -19.65 11.72 -11.92
N ALA A 344 -19.60 12.34 -13.10
CA ALA A 344 -20.03 13.74 -13.29
C ALA A 344 -21.55 13.88 -13.53
N HIS A 345 -22.32 12.80 -13.49
CA HIS A 345 -23.76 12.77 -13.75
C HIS A 345 -24.13 13.46 -15.07
N ARG A 346 -23.36 13.20 -16.14
CA ARG A 346 -23.66 13.77 -17.46
C ARG A 346 -24.96 13.19 -18.02
N PRO A 347 -25.64 13.92 -18.90
CA PRO A 347 -26.82 13.42 -19.61
C PRO A 347 -26.59 12.03 -20.22
N MET A 348 -27.61 11.16 -20.13
CA MET A 348 -27.48 9.76 -20.56
C MET A 348 -27.21 9.58 -22.06
N ASP A 349 -27.62 10.52 -22.90
CA ASP A 349 -27.28 10.54 -24.34
C ASP A 349 -25.77 10.76 -24.55
N GLU A 350 -25.14 11.62 -23.74
CA GLU A 350 -23.68 11.77 -23.75
C GLU A 350 -22.97 10.52 -23.24
N ILE A 351 -23.48 9.89 -22.17
CA ILE A 351 -22.90 8.65 -21.60
C ILE A 351 -22.97 7.50 -22.61
N ARG A 352 -24.12 7.30 -23.25
CA ARG A 352 -24.35 6.24 -24.25
C ARG A 352 -23.50 6.42 -25.51
N ALA A 353 -23.07 7.65 -25.81
CA ALA A 353 -22.20 7.94 -26.95
C ALA A 353 -20.70 7.69 -26.67
N ILE A 354 -20.32 7.36 -25.43
CA ILE A 354 -18.91 7.08 -25.08
C ILE A 354 -18.63 5.59 -25.25
N GLU A 355 -17.70 5.26 -26.13
CA GLU A 355 -17.15 3.91 -26.26
C GLU A 355 -16.34 3.56 -25.00
N GLY A 356 -16.65 2.43 -24.37
CA GLY A 356 -15.98 1.91 -23.18
C GLY A 356 -16.84 0.87 -22.46
N GLN A 357 -16.23 0.02 -21.63
CA GLN A 357 -16.95 -0.91 -20.76
C GLN A 357 -16.57 -0.63 -19.31
N VAL A 358 -17.56 -0.47 -18.43
CA VAL A 358 -17.35 -0.38 -16.98
C VAL A 358 -18.09 -1.54 -16.34
N ARG A 359 -17.33 -2.42 -15.65
CA ARG A 359 -17.89 -3.59 -14.94
C ARG A 359 -18.16 -3.31 -13.47
N ASP A 360 -17.44 -2.35 -12.90
CA ASP A 360 -17.63 -1.94 -11.52
C ASP A 360 -18.85 -1.03 -11.39
N LEU A 361 -19.96 -1.61 -10.93
CA LEU A 361 -21.21 -0.90 -10.73
C LEU A 361 -21.16 0.11 -9.57
N SER A 362 -20.19 0.01 -8.66
CA SER A 362 -20.09 0.90 -7.49
C SER A 362 -19.90 2.38 -7.89
N ILE A 363 -19.33 2.64 -9.07
CA ILE A 363 -19.12 4.00 -9.59
C ILE A 363 -20.41 4.70 -10.05
N ALA A 364 -21.49 3.94 -10.23
CA ALA A 364 -22.77 4.45 -10.74
C ALA A 364 -23.88 4.45 -9.69
N ILE A 365 -23.59 4.08 -8.43
CA ILE A 365 -24.60 3.96 -7.37
C ILE A 365 -25.34 5.26 -7.05
N GLU A 366 -24.72 6.42 -7.29
CA GLU A 366 -25.36 7.73 -7.11
C GLU A 366 -26.10 8.20 -8.37
N TYR A 367 -26.04 7.42 -9.46
CA TYR A 367 -26.71 7.71 -10.73
C TYR A 367 -27.50 6.48 -11.25
N PRO A 368 -28.73 6.25 -10.75
CA PRO A 368 -29.53 5.06 -11.02
C PRO A 368 -29.72 4.71 -12.51
N GLU A 369 -29.87 5.72 -13.38
CA GLU A 369 -30.03 5.51 -14.83
C GLU A 369 -28.75 4.99 -15.48
N ALA A 370 -27.59 5.52 -15.07
CA ALA A 370 -26.30 5.02 -15.52
C ALA A 370 -26.02 3.62 -14.96
N LEU A 371 -26.40 3.35 -13.72
CA LEU A 371 -26.31 2.03 -13.10
C LEU A 371 -27.11 0.98 -13.89
N ALA A 372 -28.38 1.29 -14.20
CA ALA A 372 -29.23 0.41 -15.00
C ALA A 372 -28.64 0.16 -16.39
N TYR A 373 -28.10 1.20 -17.02
CA TYR A 373 -27.41 1.10 -18.30
C TYR A 373 -26.18 0.19 -18.23
N LEU A 374 -25.32 0.31 -17.20
CA LEU A 374 -24.16 -0.57 -17.05
C LEU A 374 -24.55 -2.04 -16.88
N ILE A 375 -25.62 -2.32 -16.13
CA ILE A 375 -26.17 -3.68 -15.99
C ILE A 375 -26.68 -4.19 -17.35
N GLU A 376 -27.35 -3.35 -18.15
CA GLU A 376 -27.79 -3.69 -19.51
C GLU A 376 -26.61 -3.95 -20.48
N GLN A 377 -25.45 -3.34 -20.23
CA GLN A 377 -24.19 -3.61 -20.94
C GLN A 377 -23.47 -4.88 -20.45
N GLY A 378 -24.09 -5.66 -19.57
CA GLY A 378 -23.57 -6.96 -19.11
C GLY A 378 -22.62 -6.88 -17.91
N ALA A 379 -22.59 -5.77 -17.17
CA ALA A 379 -21.90 -5.73 -15.88
C ALA A 379 -22.58 -6.70 -14.89
N ASP A 380 -21.79 -7.55 -14.22
CA ASP A 380 -22.32 -8.50 -13.23
C ASP A 380 -22.78 -7.73 -11.98
N VAL A 381 -24.07 -7.86 -11.67
CA VAL A 381 -24.72 -7.24 -10.50
C VAL A 381 -24.08 -7.66 -9.17
N ASN A 382 -23.45 -8.83 -9.13
CA ASN A 382 -22.80 -9.39 -7.95
C ASN A 382 -21.27 -9.25 -7.99
N GLN A 383 -20.70 -8.56 -8.98
CA GLN A 383 -19.26 -8.29 -9.02
C GLN A 383 -18.85 -7.58 -7.74
N ALA A 384 -17.94 -8.21 -7.00
CA ALA A 384 -17.32 -7.63 -5.82
C ALA A 384 -15.93 -7.08 -6.17
N ASN A 385 -15.47 -6.11 -5.39
CA ASN A 385 -14.08 -5.68 -5.41
C ASN A 385 -13.18 -6.66 -4.63
N ALA A 386 -11.88 -6.33 -4.51
CA ALA A 386 -10.87 -7.21 -3.90
C ALA A 386 -11.15 -7.62 -2.44
N PHE A 387 -11.95 -6.84 -1.70
CA PHE A 387 -12.35 -7.15 -0.32
C PHE A 387 -13.81 -7.63 -0.22
N GLY A 388 -14.38 -8.13 -1.30
CA GLY A 388 -15.72 -8.73 -1.31
C GLY A 388 -16.88 -7.74 -1.26
N LYS A 389 -16.61 -6.42 -1.36
CA LYS A 389 -17.68 -5.41 -1.31
C LYS A 389 -18.38 -5.27 -2.66
N THR A 390 -19.69 -5.45 -2.66
CA THR A 390 -20.55 -5.39 -3.86
C THR A 390 -21.18 -4.01 -4.04
N ALA A 391 -21.70 -3.72 -5.23
CA ALA A 391 -22.44 -2.48 -5.50
C ALA A 391 -23.65 -2.29 -4.56
N LEU A 392 -24.30 -3.37 -4.10
CA LEU A 392 -25.39 -3.28 -3.14
C LEU A 392 -24.92 -2.82 -1.76
N MET A 393 -23.75 -3.28 -1.30
CA MET A 393 -23.14 -2.77 -0.07
C MET A 393 -22.72 -1.30 -0.18
N TYR A 394 -22.27 -0.88 -1.36
CA TYR A 394 -22.01 0.54 -1.63
C TYR A 394 -23.29 1.37 -1.63
N ALA A 395 -24.37 0.88 -2.25
CA ALA A 395 -25.68 1.55 -2.20
C ALA A 395 -26.19 1.67 -0.75
N ALA A 396 -26.02 0.66 0.09
CA ALA A 396 -26.31 0.75 1.52
C ALA A 396 -25.42 1.78 2.24
N HIS A 397 -24.11 1.75 2.00
CA HIS A 397 -23.15 2.70 2.60
C HIS A 397 -23.48 4.17 2.26
N TYR A 398 -23.95 4.45 1.03
CA TYR A 398 -24.28 5.82 0.61
C TYR A 398 -25.78 6.14 0.65
N ASN A 399 -26.60 5.31 1.31
CA ASN A 399 -28.06 5.45 1.40
C ASN A 399 -28.77 5.63 0.02
N GLN A 400 -28.29 4.93 -1.01
CA GLN A 400 -28.79 5.05 -2.39
C GLN A 400 -29.97 4.08 -2.62
N LEU A 401 -31.15 4.45 -2.10
CA LEU A 401 -32.34 3.60 -2.09
C LEU A 401 -32.76 3.09 -3.49
N GLU A 402 -32.78 3.97 -4.48
CA GLU A 402 -33.24 3.59 -5.83
C GLU A 402 -32.23 2.69 -6.54
N SER A 403 -30.94 2.96 -6.40
CA SER A 403 -29.89 2.07 -6.90
C SER A 403 -29.95 0.69 -6.21
N ALA A 404 -30.19 0.64 -4.90
CA ALA A 404 -30.40 -0.63 -4.19
C ALA A 404 -31.62 -1.39 -4.75
N ARG A 405 -32.72 -0.70 -5.05
CA ARG A 405 -33.91 -1.31 -5.68
C ARG A 405 -33.58 -1.91 -7.03
N ILE A 406 -32.88 -1.16 -7.89
CA ILE A 406 -32.43 -1.65 -9.21
C ILE A 406 -31.54 -2.88 -9.05
N LEU A 407 -30.53 -2.82 -8.17
CA LEU A 407 -29.60 -3.93 -7.95
C LEU A 407 -30.35 -5.21 -7.48
N LEU A 408 -31.22 -5.09 -6.49
CA LEU A 408 -32.01 -6.22 -5.97
C LEU A 408 -32.96 -6.78 -7.04
N ALA A 409 -33.65 -5.92 -7.78
CA ALA A 409 -34.52 -6.33 -8.88
C ALA A 409 -33.76 -7.04 -10.02
N ARG A 410 -32.45 -6.80 -10.15
CA ARG A 410 -31.56 -7.43 -11.13
C ARG A 410 -30.78 -8.62 -10.56
N GLY A 411 -31.11 -9.09 -9.36
CA GLY A 411 -30.56 -10.31 -8.77
C GLY A 411 -29.28 -10.12 -7.94
N ALA A 412 -29.06 -8.91 -7.40
CA ALA A 412 -28.04 -8.69 -6.38
C ALA A 412 -28.31 -9.57 -5.15
N TYR A 413 -27.27 -10.25 -4.67
CA TYR A 413 -27.35 -11.10 -3.50
C TYR A 413 -27.15 -10.25 -2.22
N PRO A 414 -28.17 -10.12 -1.36
CA PRO A 414 -28.11 -9.21 -0.21
C PRO A 414 -27.18 -9.69 0.91
N ASN A 415 -26.88 -10.99 0.94
CA ASN A 415 -26.04 -11.65 1.95
C ASN A 415 -24.63 -11.93 1.44
N ALA A 416 -24.18 -11.23 0.40
CA ALA A 416 -22.76 -11.16 0.09
C ALA A 416 -22.02 -10.59 1.30
N VAL A 417 -20.74 -10.95 1.45
CA VAL A 417 -19.95 -10.61 2.62
C VAL A 417 -18.57 -10.09 2.22
N THR A 418 -18.05 -9.13 2.98
CA THR A 418 -16.67 -8.66 2.80
C THR A 418 -15.65 -9.71 3.27
N VAL A 419 -14.44 -9.66 2.70
CA VAL A 419 -13.29 -10.48 3.07
C VAL A 419 -12.09 -9.62 3.41
N LEU A 420 -11.19 -10.10 4.26
CA LEU A 420 -9.89 -9.42 4.45
C LEU A 420 -9.01 -9.76 3.23
N PRO A 421 -8.64 -8.78 2.38
CA PRO A 421 -7.77 -9.01 1.25
C PRO A 421 -6.31 -9.12 1.70
N GLU A 422 -5.45 -9.70 0.87
CA GLU A 422 -4.01 -9.52 1.00
C GLU A 422 -3.67 -8.14 0.48
N ASP A 423 -3.16 -7.27 1.33
CA ASP A 423 -2.74 -5.94 0.89
C ASP A 423 -1.52 -5.47 1.69
N ASP A 424 -0.60 -4.80 1.01
CA ASP A 424 0.49 -4.06 1.64
C ASP A 424 0.05 -2.67 2.09
N CYS A 425 -1.17 -2.28 1.73
CA CYS A 425 -1.81 -1.07 2.18
C CYS A 425 -2.42 -1.25 3.56
N TYR A 426 -2.04 -0.36 4.48
CA TYR A 426 -2.54 -0.24 5.85
C TYR A 426 -4.05 0.14 5.93
N TYR A 427 -4.77 0.08 4.79
CA TYR A 427 -6.21 0.34 4.61
C TYR A 427 -7.07 -0.89 4.68
N THR A 428 -6.49 -2.08 4.79
CA THR A 428 -7.30 -3.30 4.83
C THR A 428 -8.39 -3.11 5.86
N ILE A 429 -9.64 -3.24 5.40
CA ILE A 429 -10.78 -3.32 6.30
C ILE A 429 -10.40 -4.30 7.41
N THR A 430 -10.58 -3.92 8.66
CA THR A 430 -10.23 -4.79 9.80
C THR A 430 -11.38 -5.72 10.16
N THR A 431 -12.55 -5.48 9.54
CA THR A 431 -13.76 -6.25 9.74
C THR A 431 -14.13 -6.98 8.46
N ARG A 432 -14.14 -8.32 8.52
CA ARG A 432 -14.68 -9.19 7.47
C ARG A 432 -16.12 -9.56 7.77
N ASN A 433 -16.73 -10.26 6.83
CA ASN A 433 -18.06 -10.80 6.93
C ASN A 433 -19.18 -9.75 7.02
N MET A 434 -18.90 -8.51 6.59
CA MET A 434 -19.91 -7.45 6.57
C MET A 434 -20.85 -7.60 5.37
N THR A 435 -22.15 -7.52 5.64
CA THR A 435 -23.22 -7.54 4.64
C THR A 435 -23.73 -6.14 4.31
N ALA A 436 -24.62 -6.03 3.32
CA ALA A 436 -25.33 -4.78 3.04
C ALA A 436 -26.12 -4.27 4.27
N LEU A 437 -26.65 -5.16 5.12
CA LEU A 437 -27.36 -4.76 6.36
C LEU A 437 -26.43 -4.10 7.39
N HIS A 438 -25.18 -4.56 7.53
CA HIS A 438 -24.22 -3.90 8.43
C HIS A 438 -23.93 -2.47 7.97
N TYR A 439 -23.72 -2.28 6.66
CA TYR A 439 -23.57 -0.94 6.09
C TYR A 439 -24.85 -0.10 6.24
N ALA A 440 -26.03 -0.70 6.06
CA ALA A 440 -27.29 0.00 6.19
C ALA A 440 -27.57 0.44 7.63
N ALA A 441 -27.28 -0.40 8.63
CA ALA A 441 -27.41 -0.07 10.03
C ALA A 441 -26.53 1.13 10.44
N ARG A 442 -25.33 1.24 9.85
CA ARG A 442 -24.40 2.35 10.10
C ARG A 442 -24.72 3.62 9.31
N TYR A 443 -25.23 3.52 8.08
CA TYR A 443 -25.25 4.66 7.17
C TYR A 443 -26.57 4.92 6.46
N ALA A 444 -27.49 3.97 6.40
CA ALA A 444 -28.68 4.08 5.57
C ALA A 444 -29.94 4.42 6.37
N SER A 445 -30.96 4.82 5.63
CA SER A 445 -32.30 5.10 6.16
C SER A 445 -33.07 3.82 6.52
N PRO A 446 -34.10 3.90 7.39
CA PRO A 446 -34.98 2.77 7.70
C PRO A 446 -35.63 2.15 6.44
N ALA A 447 -35.93 2.98 5.44
CA ALA A 447 -36.48 2.53 4.16
C ALA A 447 -35.53 1.59 3.40
N LEU A 448 -34.22 1.85 3.43
CA LEU A 448 -33.23 0.99 2.79
C LEU A 448 -33.01 -0.30 3.58
N VAL A 449 -33.01 -0.23 4.93
CA VAL A 449 -32.95 -1.42 5.78
C VAL A 449 -34.14 -2.34 5.47
N ARG A 450 -35.36 -1.80 5.45
CA ARG A 450 -36.57 -2.54 5.08
C ARG A 450 -36.47 -3.13 3.67
N LEU A 451 -36.02 -2.36 2.69
CA LEU A 451 -35.85 -2.87 1.32
C LEU A 451 -34.91 -4.08 1.26
N LEU A 452 -33.79 -4.07 2.00
CA LEU A 452 -32.89 -5.20 2.09
C LEU A 452 -33.57 -6.42 2.72
N MET A 453 -34.26 -6.24 3.86
CA MET A 453 -34.99 -7.30 4.56
C MET A 453 -36.07 -7.92 3.67
N ASP A 454 -36.87 -7.11 2.98
CA ASP A 454 -37.92 -7.54 2.05
C ASP A 454 -37.37 -8.37 0.87
N ASN A 455 -36.07 -8.23 0.56
CA ASN A 455 -35.39 -8.96 -0.50
C ASN A 455 -34.49 -10.09 0.04
N GLY A 456 -34.70 -10.53 1.28
CA GLY A 456 -34.03 -11.71 1.84
C GLY A 456 -32.66 -11.46 2.42
N ALA A 457 -32.35 -10.23 2.82
CA ALA A 457 -31.20 -9.95 3.67
C ALA A 457 -31.38 -10.57 5.06
N GLU A 458 -30.32 -11.15 5.60
CA GLU A 458 -30.36 -11.94 6.83
C GLU A 458 -29.76 -11.15 8.00
N PRO A 459 -30.53 -10.90 9.08
CA PRO A 459 -30.09 -10.04 10.18
C PRO A 459 -29.18 -10.75 11.19
N PHE A 460 -28.86 -12.03 10.99
CA PHE A 460 -28.07 -12.84 11.92
C PHE A 460 -26.61 -13.04 11.49
N ILE A 461 -26.22 -12.60 10.29
CA ILE A 461 -24.83 -12.75 9.83
C ILE A 461 -23.95 -11.87 10.70
N GLN A 462 -22.85 -12.43 11.21
CA GLN A 462 -21.94 -11.73 12.12
C GLN A 462 -20.71 -11.20 11.37
N ALA A 463 -20.49 -9.90 11.44
CA ALA A 463 -19.21 -9.30 11.07
C ALA A 463 -18.13 -9.65 12.12
N HIS A 464 -16.91 -9.89 11.66
CA HIS A 464 -15.79 -10.32 12.52
C HIS A 464 -14.60 -9.40 12.40
N ARG A 465 -14.11 -8.94 13.55
CA ARG A 465 -12.85 -8.20 13.70
C ARG A 465 -11.91 -8.98 14.62
N GLU A 466 -10.62 -8.91 14.34
CA GLU A 466 -9.61 -9.63 15.13
C GLU A 466 -9.64 -9.21 16.60
N GLY A 467 -9.71 -10.19 17.50
CA GLY A 467 -9.77 -9.96 18.95
C GLY A 467 -11.14 -9.52 19.49
N GLU A 468 -12.16 -9.41 18.64
CA GLU A 468 -13.52 -8.99 19.02
C GLU A 468 -14.54 -10.13 18.77
N GLU A 469 -15.63 -10.14 19.55
CA GLU A 469 -16.76 -11.02 19.29
C GLU A 469 -17.47 -10.66 17.98
N GLY A 470 -18.14 -11.64 17.37
CA GLY A 470 -18.93 -11.40 16.15
C GLY A 470 -20.10 -10.45 16.43
N SER A 471 -20.31 -9.49 15.53
CA SER A 471 -21.36 -8.46 15.67
C SER A 471 -22.39 -8.55 14.55
N THR A 472 -23.67 -8.48 14.89
CA THR A 472 -24.80 -8.50 13.95
C THR A 472 -25.11 -7.08 13.43
N PRO A 473 -25.92 -6.93 12.37
CA PRO A 473 -26.46 -5.63 11.98
C PRO A 473 -27.20 -4.89 13.10
N LEU A 474 -27.85 -5.60 14.03
CA LEU A 474 -28.50 -4.97 15.19
C LEU A 474 -27.49 -4.38 16.17
N ASP A 475 -26.38 -5.08 16.42
CA ASP A 475 -25.29 -4.55 17.25
C ASP A 475 -24.68 -3.28 16.64
N TRP A 476 -24.57 -3.25 15.31
CA TRP A 476 -24.12 -2.07 14.56
C TRP A 476 -25.12 -0.92 14.66
N LEU A 477 -26.43 -1.20 14.56
CA LEU A 477 -27.45 -0.18 14.77
C LEU A 477 -27.26 0.48 16.14
N HIS A 478 -27.21 -0.31 17.21
CA HIS A 478 -27.02 0.21 18.56
C HIS A 478 -25.72 1.02 18.71
N GLN A 479 -24.62 0.54 18.13
CA GLN A 479 -23.33 1.24 18.16
C GLN A 479 -23.41 2.62 17.50
N TYR A 480 -24.05 2.70 16.33
CA TYR A 480 -24.08 3.90 15.50
C TYR A 480 -25.28 4.81 15.74
N THR A 481 -26.24 4.42 16.59
CA THR A 481 -27.32 5.29 17.07
C THR A 481 -27.20 5.61 18.57
N ALA A 482 -26.12 5.17 19.23
CA ALA A 482 -25.83 5.52 20.61
C ALA A 482 -25.63 7.05 20.77
N ALA A 483 -26.05 7.59 21.91
CA ALA A 483 -25.94 9.02 22.20
C ALA A 483 -24.49 9.56 22.20
N ASN A 484 -23.51 8.68 22.39
CA ASN A 484 -22.08 8.98 22.40
C ASN A 484 -21.33 8.40 21.18
N ALA A 485 -22.03 7.99 20.13
CA ALA A 485 -21.38 7.50 18.92
C ALA A 485 -20.46 8.58 18.32
N GLU A 486 -19.21 8.23 18.02
CA GLU A 486 -18.25 9.16 17.39
C GLU A 486 -18.68 9.50 15.96
N GLU A 487 -19.32 8.55 15.27
CA GLU A 487 -19.81 8.67 13.89
C GLU A 487 -21.26 8.16 13.82
N PRO A 488 -22.25 8.93 14.30
CA PRO A 488 -23.63 8.46 14.34
C PRO A 488 -24.20 8.27 12.92
N ASN A 489 -25.10 7.30 12.75
CA ASN A 489 -25.83 7.11 11.50
C ASN A 489 -26.63 8.39 11.20
N PRO A 490 -26.35 9.11 10.10
CA PRO A 490 -26.99 10.39 9.82
C PRO A 490 -28.40 10.27 9.23
N ASN A 491 -28.89 9.06 9.01
CA ASN A 491 -30.16 8.78 8.33
C ASN A 491 -31.18 8.02 9.19
N ILE A 492 -30.89 7.81 10.49
CA ILE A 492 -31.82 7.20 11.45
C ILE A 492 -31.89 8.12 12.67
N ASP A 493 -33.05 8.74 12.87
CA ASP A 493 -33.32 9.57 14.04
C ASP A 493 -33.80 8.72 15.24
N SER A 494 -33.79 9.31 16.44
CA SER A 494 -34.05 8.58 17.70
C SER A 494 -35.44 7.95 17.81
N ASP A 495 -36.43 8.50 17.10
CA ASP A 495 -37.80 7.97 17.00
C ASP A 495 -37.92 6.76 16.07
N GLN A 496 -36.96 6.59 15.14
CA GLN A 496 -36.93 5.50 14.18
C GLN A 496 -36.16 4.27 14.66
N ILE A 497 -35.34 4.40 15.72
CA ILE A 497 -34.48 3.32 16.22
C ILE A 497 -35.30 2.05 16.52
N ALA A 498 -36.40 2.16 17.28
CA ALA A 498 -37.22 1.01 17.66
C ALA A 498 -37.85 0.28 16.47
N GLU A 499 -38.18 1.00 15.39
CA GLU A 499 -38.67 0.40 14.13
C GLU A 499 -37.58 -0.43 13.47
N VAL A 500 -36.35 0.10 13.40
CA VAL A 500 -35.21 -0.58 12.76
C VAL A 500 -34.72 -1.75 13.62
N GLU A 501 -34.71 -1.62 14.95
CA GLU A 501 -34.42 -2.71 15.89
C GLU A 501 -35.35 -3.90 15.66
N ALA A 502 -36.66 -3.65 15.53
CA ALA A 502 -37.64 -4.70 15.27
C ALA A 502 -37.40 -5.43 13.93
N LEU A 503 -36.92 -4.72 12.90
CA LEU A 503 -36.56 -5.31 11.60
C LEU A 503 -35.29 -6.17 11.70
N LEU A 504 -34.31 -5.72 12.48
CA LEU A 504 -32.99 -6.36 12.58
C LEU A 504 -32.90 -7.42 13.68
N GLN A 505 -33.97 -7.66 14.43
CA GLN A 505 -33.99 -8.67 15.48
C GLN A 505 -33.67 -10.07 14.90
N PRO A 506 -32.55 -10.71 15.30
CA PRO A 506 -32.22 -12.05 14.82
C PRO A 506 -33.25 -13.09 15.28
N PRO A 507 -33.51 -14.14 14.48
CA PRO A 507 -34.30 -15.28 14.93
C PRO A 507 -33.67 -15.97 16.15
N THR A 508 -34.46 -16.73 16.90
CA THR A 508 -33.96 -17.50 18.05
C THR A 508 -32.95 -18.57 17.63
N ASP A 509 -32.04 -18.95 18.52
CA ASP A 509 -31.04 -20.02 18.27
C ASP A 509 -31.68 -21.34 17.84
N GLU A 510 -32.86 -21.68 18.36
CA GLU A 510 -33.62 -22.85 17.93
C GLU A 510 -34.06 -22.73 16.46
N ALA A 511 -34.62 -21.58 16.08
CA ALA A 511 -35.05 -21.31 14.71
C ALA A 511 -33.85 -21.29 13.75
N LEU A 512 -32.73 -20.69 14.17
CA LEU A 512 -31.48 -20.65 13.42
C LEU A 512 -30.91 -22.07 13.19
N ARG A 513 -30.85 -22.91 14.22
CA ARG A 513 -30.42 -24.31 14.07
C ARG A 513 -31.32 -25.11 13.12
N ALA A 514 -32.63 -24.91 13.18
CA ALA A 514 -33.55 -25.54 12.23
C ALA A 514 -33.36 -25.01 10.79
N ARG A 515 -33.04 -23.72 10.64
CA ARG A 515 -32.75 -23.08 9.35
C ARG A 515 -31.45 -23.60 8.74
N ALA A 516 -30.37 -23.68 9.52
CA ALA A 516 -29.07 -24.18 9.07
C ALA A 516 -29.18 -25.58 8.45
N LYS A 517 -29.84 -26.52 9.15
CA LYS A 517 -30.09 -27.88 8.63
C LYS A 517 -30.81 -27.87 7.28
N ARG A 518 -31.80 -27.00 7.11
CA ARG A 518 -32.54 -26.86 5.85
C ARG A 518 -31.70 -26.28 4.74
N LEU A 519 -30.88 -25.27 5.04
CA LEU A 519 -29.97 -24.64 4.09
C LEU A 519 -28.94 -25.63 3.55
N VAL A 520 -28.41 -26.53 4.39
CA VAL A 520 -27.52 -27.61 3.94
C VAL A 520 -28.22 -28.49 2.91
N LEU A 521 -29.42 -29.00 3.22
CA LEU A 521 -30.19 -29.85 2.30
C LEU A 521 -30.56 -29.12 1.00
N GLU A 522 -30.92 -27.85 1.08
CA GLU A 522 -31.19 -27.01 -0.10
C GLU A 522 -29.92 -26.81 -0.95
N GLY A 523 -28.76 -26.63 -0.31
CA GLY A 523 -27.47 -26.50 -0.96
C GLY A 523 -27.06 -27.78 -1.70
N GLU A 524 -27.18 -28.93 -1.05
CA GLU A 524 -26.94 -30.24 -1.67
C GLU A 524 -27.86 -30.50 -2.87
N LYS A 525 -29.15 -30.15 -2.73
CA LYS A 525 -30.12 -30.27 -3.82
C LYS A 525 -29.77 -29.35 -5.01
N ALA A 526 -29.37 -28.11 -4.74
CA ALA A 526 -28.95 -27.17 -5.77
C ALA A 526 -27.68 -27.65 -6.50
N TYR A 527 -26.70 -28.17 -5.75
CA TYR A 527 -25.49 -28.76 -6.32
C TYR A 527 -25.83 -29.95 -7.22
N GLY A 528 -26.72 -30.86 -6.77
CA GLY A 528 -27.20 -31.98 -7.59
C GLY A 528 -27.95 -31.57 -8.87
N ALA A 529 -28.52 -30.36 -8.89
CA ALA A 529 -29.16 -29.77 -10.07
C ALA A 529 -28.18 -28.98 -10.97
N GLY A 530 -26.90 -28.87 -10.58
CA GLY A 530 -25.87 -28.11 -11.31
C GLY A 530 -25.88 -26.60 -11.04
N ASP A 531 -26.67 -26.11 -10.08
CA ASP A 531 -26.70 -24.69 -9.70
C ASP A 531 -25.68 -24.41 -8.59
N LEU A 532 -24.42 -24.25 -9.00
CA LEU A 532 -23.29 -24.03 -8.09
C LEU A 532 -23.45 -22.74 -7.27
N LYS A 533 -23.93 -21.66 -7.90
CA LYS A 533 -24.10 -20.36 -7.23
C LYS A 533 -25.15 -20.43 -6.14
N LEU A 534 -26.29 -21.08 -6.39
CA LEU A 534 -27.31 -21.27 -5.36
C LEU A 534 -26.80 -22.18 -4.25
N ALA A 535 -26.13 -23.29 -4.59
CA ALA A 535 -25.54 -24.20 -3.61
C ALA A 535 -24.55 -23.46 -2.68
N LEU A 536 -23.66 -22.66 -3.27
CA LEU A 536 -22.67 -21.87 -2.53
C LEU A 536 -23.35 -20.89 -1.55
N ARG A 537 -24.36 -20.13 -2.02
CA ARG A 537 -25.09 -19.18 -1.17
C ARG A 537 -25.76 -19.88 0.01
N LYS A 538 -26.39 -21.04 -0.21
CA LYS A 538 -27.10 -21.80 0.82
C LYS A 538 -26.14 -22.39 1.85
N LEU A 539 -25.08 -23.04 1.40
CA LEU A 539 -24.06 -23.63 2.27
C LEU A 539 -23.31 -22.55 3.07
N ASN A 540 -22.96 -21.43 2.43
CA ASN A 540 -22.32 -20.32 3.13
C ASN A 540 -23.22 -19.73 4.22
N LEU A 541 -24.53 -19.56 3.96
CA LEU A 541 -25.48 -19.15 5.01
C LEU A 541 -25.58 -20.17 6.15
N ALA A 542 -25.57 -21.47 5.86
CA ALA A 542 -25.57 -22.50 6.88
C ALA A 542 -24.34 -22.40 7.79
N ILE A 543 -23.15 -22.18 7.20
CA ILE A 543 -21.89 -22.00 7.95
C ILE A 543 -21.87 -20.71 8.76
N ASN A 544 -22.50 -19.64 8.28
CA ASN A 544 -22.65 -18.41 9.09
C ASN A 544 -23.52 -18.63 10.34
N ILE A 545 -24.44 -19.60 10.32
CA ILE A 545 -25.26 -19.95 11.49
C ILE A 545 -24.55 -20.98 12.38
N GLN A 546 -23.92 -22.00 11.77
CA GLN A 546 -23.23 -23.09 12.46
C GLN A 546 -21.82 -23.28 11.88
N PRO A 547 -20.82 -22.49 12.34
CA PRO A 547 -19.48 -22.48 11.74
C PRO A 547 -18.71 -23.80 11.81
N HIS A 548 -19.14 -24.71 12.68
CA HIS A 548 -18.51 -26.01 12.92
C HIS A 548 -19.35 -27.20 12.41
N ASP A 549 -20.37 -26.96 11.58
CA ASP A 549 -21.09 -28.07 10.94
C ASP A 549 -20.19 -28.75 9.92
N GLU A 550 -19.67 -29.93 10.28
CA GLU A 550 -18.68 -30.64 9.46
C GLU A 550 -19.22 -31.04 8.08
N ARG A 551 -20.51 -31.38 7.99
CA ARG A 551 -21.14 -31.75 6.70
C ARG A 551 -21.21 -30.52 5.80
N ALA A 552 -21.73 -29.42 6.33
CA ALA A 552 -21.83 -28.18 5.61
C ALA A 552 -20.46 -27.65 5.16
N LEU A 553 -19.41 -27.77 5.99
CA LEU A 553 -18.05 -27.37 5.63
C LEU A 553 -17.49 -28.23 4.49
N SER A 554 -17.77 -29.54 4.51
CA SER A 554 -17.27 -30.46 3.49
C SER A 554 -17.91 -30.17 2.14
N ASP A 555 -19.23 -29.99 2.13
CA ASP A 555 -19.99 -29.62 0.95
C ASP A 555 -19.57 -28.23 0.44
N LEU A 556 -19.43 -27.24 1.34
CA LEU A 556 -19.00 -25.90 0.98
C LEU A 556 -17.61 -25.91 0.33
N SER A 557 -16.65 -26.65 0.91
CA SER A 557 -15.31 -26.78 0.35
C SER A 557 -15.33 -27.33 -1.08
N LEU A 558 -16.15 -28.35 -1.34
CA LEU A 558 -16.29 -28.94 -2.68
C LEU A 558 -17.00 -28.01 -3.67
N VAL A 559 -18.12 -27.41 -3.26
CA VAL A 559 -18.93 -26.54 -4.13
C VAL A 559 -18.15 -25.28 -4.49
N ALA A 560 -17.48 -24.64 -3.54
CA ALA A 560 -16.64 -23.47 -3.78
C ALA A 560 -15.50 -23.78 -4.75
N LEU A 561 -14.84 -24.94 -4.60
CA LEU A 561 -13.80 -25.39 -5.53
C LEU A 561 -14.33 -25.54 -6.96
N ARG A 562 -15.55 -26.07 -7.12
CA ARG A 562 -16.19 -26.25 -8.43
C ARG A 562 -16.64 -24.94 -9.06
N ASP A 563 -17.06 -23.97 -8.26
CA ASP A 563 -17.43 -22.62 -8.72
C ASP A 563 -16.19 -21.78 -9.08
N GLY A 564 -15.01 -22.14 -8.55
CA GLY A 564 -13.75 -21.43 -8.74
C GLY A 564 -13.41 -20.46 -7.60
N ASP A 565 -14.21 -20.44 -6.53
CA ASP A 565 -13.92 -19.69 -5.30
C ASP A 565 -12.92 -20.48 -4.43
N LEU A 566 -11.65 -20.45 -4.85
CA LEU A 566 -10.56 -21.20 -4.21
C LEU A 566 -10.37 -20.76 -2.75
N GLY A 567 -10.49 -19.46 -2.46
CA GLY A 567 -10.32 -18.91 -1.11
C GLY A 567 -11.35 -19.46 -0.13
N LEU A 568 -12.63 -19.44 -0.50
CA LEU A 568 -13.70 -20.02 0.32
C LEU A 568 -13.56 -21.55 0.47
N SER A 569 -13.14 -22.23 -0.60
CA SER A 569 -12.87 -23.68 -0.55
C SER A 569 -11.77 -24.02 0.47
N LEU A 570 -10.68 -23.25 0.45
CA LEU A 570 -9.53 -23.41 1.34
C LEU A 570 -9.90 -23.08 2.80
N GLN A 571 -10.68 -22.03 3.03
CA GLN A 571 -11.17 -21.68 4.38
C GLN A 571 -12.03 -22.80 4.96
N ALA A 572 -13.01 -23.29 4.20
CA ALA A 572 -13.89 -24.37 4.65
C ALA A 572 -13.13 -25.69 4.88
N GLY A 573 -12.21 -26.02 3.97
CA GLY A 573 -11.34 -27.20 4.09
C GLY A 573 -10.42 -27.14 5.32
N LYS A 574 -9.80 -25.98 5.57
CA LYS A 574 -8.94 -25.77 6.75
C LYS A 574 -9.71 -25.93 8.06
N ALA A 575 -10.92 -25.36 8.15
CA ALA A 575 -11.76 -25.52 9.33
C ALA A 575 -12.07 -26.99 9.65
N LEU A 576 -12.29 -27.82 8.61
CA LEU A 576 -12.43 -29.27 8.77
C LEU A 576 -11.16 -29.96 9.21
N ILE A 577 -10.03 -29.63 8.58
CA ILE A 577 -8.71 -30.21 8.92
C ILE A 577 -8.36 -29.96 10.39
N ASP A 578 -8.71 -28.79 10.91
CA ASP A 578 -8.38 -28.40 12.28
C ASP A 578 -9.29 -29.04 13.34
N SER A 579 -10.52 -29.40 12.98
CA SER A 579 -11.57 -29.76 13.95
C SER A 579 -12.13 -31.18 13.82
N SER A 580 -12.24 -31.71 12.59
CA SER A 580 -12.91 -32.98 12.35
C SER A 580 -12.07 -34.17 12.79
N LYS A 581 -12.74 -35.19 13.32
CA LYS A 581 -12.15 -36.50 13.63
C LYS A 581 -12.62 -37.59 12.67
N ASP A 582 -13.49 -37.26 11.72
CA ASP A 582 -13.98 -38.21 10.73
C ASP A 582 -12.95 -38.38 9.61
N ALA A 583 -12.43 -39.60 9.46
CA ALA A 583 -11.38 -39.92 8.51
C ALA A 583 -11.78 -39.62 7.04
N ARG A 584 -13.06 -39.76 6.69
CA ARG A 584 -13.55 -39.46 5.33
C ARG A 584 -13.66 -37.96 5.09
N LEU A 585 -14.17 -37.20 6.06
CA LEU A 585 -14.28 -35.74 5.94
C LEU A 585 -12.90 -35.09 5.91
N LEU A 586 -11.97 -35.53 6.77
CA LEU A 586 -10.57 -35.12 6.72
C LEU A 586 -9.93 -35.42 5.36
N ALA A 587 -10.17 -36.62 4.83
CA ALA A 587 -9.65 -36.99 3.52
C ALA A 587 -10.23 -36.15 2.38
N ASN A 588 -11.51 -35.75 2.46
CA ASN A 588 -12.13 -34.84 1.50
C ASN A 588 -11.54 -33.43 1.60
N ALA A 589 -11.38 -32.90 2.82
CA ALA A 589 -10.83 -31.58 3.06
C ALA A 589 -9.40 -31.44 2.54
N TRP A 590 -8.53 -32.41 2.87
CA TRP A 590 -7.16 -32.45 2.34
C TRP A 590 -7.12 -32.57 0.81
N PHE A 591 -8.01 -33.37 0.23
CA PHE A 591 -8.06 -33.55 -1.22
C PHE A 591 -8.49 -32.26 -1.94
N ASN A 592 -9.54 -31.60 -1.44
CA ASN A 592 -10.01 -30.33 -1.98
C ASN A 592 -8.97 -29.21 -1.80
N GLN A 593 -8.29 -29.17 -0.64
CA GLN A 593 -7.17 -28.24 -0.43
C GLN A 593 -6.07 -28.48 -1.47
N GLY A 594 -5.66 -29.73 -1.71
CA GLY A 594 -4.68 -30.04 -2.75
C GLY A 594 -5.09 -29.54 -4.13
N LEU A 595 -6.36 -29.75 -4.51
CA LEU A 595 -6.90 -29.28 -5.80
C LEU A 595 -6.95 -27.76 -5.89
N ALA A 596 -7.37 -27.07 -4.82
CA ALA A 596 -7.41 -25.62 -4.78
C ALA A 596 -6.00 -25.00 -4.86
N CYS A 597 -5.03 -25.60 -4.17
CA CYS A 597 -3.64 -25.19 -4.22
C CYS A 597 -3.00 -25.42 -5.59
N ASP A 598 -3.29 -26.56 -6.24
CA ASP A 598 -2.84 -26.84 -7.62
C ASP A 598 -3.40 -25.85 -8.65
N ALA A 599 -4.62 -25.36 -8.42
CA ALA A 599 -5.31 -24.44 -9.32
C ALA A 599 -4.95 -22.96 -9.08
N SER A 600 -4.25 -22.63 -7.99
CA SER A 600 -3.89 -21.26 -7.63
C SER A 600 -2.65 -20.79 -8.40
N ASP A 601 -2.74 -19.61 -9.03
CA ASP A 601 -1.59 -18.94 -9.66
C ASP A 601 -0.61 -18.31 -8.63
N SER A 602 -1.05 -18.19 -7.37
CA SER A 602 -0.20 -17.76 -6.25
C SER A 602 0.39 -18.97 -5.53
N SER A 603 1.66 -18.86 -5.13
CA SER A 603 2.32 -19.90 -4.34
C SER A 603 1.78 -19.98 -2.90
N TRP A 604 1.11 -18.93 -2.42
CA TRP A 604 0.55 -18.81 -1.06
C TRP A 604 -0.77 -18.04 -1.12
N PRO A 605 -1.84 -18.60 -1.71
CA PRO A 605 -3.12 -17.91 -1.85
C PRO A 605 -3.59 -17.40 -0.50
N PHE A 606 -3.96 -16.12 -0.46
CA PHE A 606 -4.42 -15.45 0.74
C PHE A 606 -5.93 -15.24 0.67
N TYR A 607 -6.61 -15.53 1.77
CA TYR A 607 -8.04 -15.30 1.89
C TYR A 607 -8.41 -15.07 3.35
N ASN A 608 -9.23 -14.04 3.61
CA ASN A 608 -9.75 -13.75 4.95
C ASN A 608 -8.68 -13.66 6.06
N GLY A 609 -7.54 -13.03 5.77
CA GLY A 609 -6.48 -12.81 6.76
C GLY A 609 -5.50 -13.97 6.89
N THR A 610 -5.70 -15.05 6.15
CA THR A 610 -4.94 -16.30 6.28
C THR A 610 -4.28 -16.67 4.96
N ARG A 611 -3.00 -17.06 5.02
CA ARG A 611 -2.31 -17.71 3.90
C ARG A 611 -2.62 -19.21 3.91
N TYR A 612 -2.92 -19.73 2.75
CA TYR A 612 -3.18 -21.15 2.54
C TYR A 612 -2.09 -21.76 1.66
N CYS A 613 -2.11 -23.09 1.56
CA CYS A 613 -1.18 -23.86 0.72
C CYS A 613 0.29 -23.74 1.12
N GLU A 614 0.57 -23.60 2.43
CA GLU A 614 1.95 -23.53 2.91
C GLU A 614 2.76 -24.80 2.62
N ALA A 615 2.05 -25.93 2.63
CA ALA A 615 2.56 -27.19 2.10
C ALA A 615 2.14 -27.40 0.65
N SER A 616 2.98 -28.09 -0.13
CA SER A 616 2.67 -28.43 -1.51
C SER A 616 1.38 -29.26 -1.66
N ALA A 617 0.75 -29.22 -2.83
CA ALA A 617 -0.42 -30.07 -3.12
C ALA A 617 -0.13 -31.57 -2.97
N VAL A 618 1.10 -32.03 -3.27
CA VAL A 618 1.54 -33.43 -3.04
C VAL A 618 1.37 -33.82 -1.57
N TYR A 619 1.70 -32.92 -0.64
CA TYR A 619 1.48 -33.15 0.78
C TYR A 619 0.00 -33.34 1.08
N ALA A 620 -0.86 -32.43 0.60
CA ALA A 620 -2.29 -32.52 0.81
C ALA A 620 -2.91 -33.81 0.21
N TYR A 621 -2.50 -34.21 -1.00
CA TYR A 621 -2.96 -35.47 -1.61
C TYR A 621 -2.53 -36.71 -0.84
N TYR A 622 -1.31 -36.73 -0.30
CA TYR A 622 -0.86 -37.81 0.55
C TYR A 622 -1.64 -37.87 1.87
N GLN A 623 -1.88 -36.72 2.53
CA GLN A 623 -2.70 -36.67 3.75
C GLN A 623 -4.13 -37.16 3.48
N ALA A 624 -4.70 -36.80 2.33
CA ALA A 624 -6.01 -37.29 1.90
C ALA A 624 -6.03 -38.81 1.73
N LEU A 625 -5.01 -39.37 1.09
CA LEU A 625 -4.86 -40.82 0.89
C LEU A 625 -4.72 -41.56 2.22
N ALA A 626 -3.83 -41.08 3.09
CA ALA A 626 -3.54 -41.67 4.39
C ALA A 626 -4.76 -41.65 5.33
N ALA A 627 -5.56 -40.58 5.28
CA ALA A 627 -6.79 -40.48 6.05
C ALA A 627 -7.88 -41.45 5.56
N HIS A 628 -8.11 -41.53 4.24
CA HIS A 628 -9.03 -42.50 3.67
C HIS A 628 -8.66 -42.87 2.23
N ARG A 629 -8.25 -44.12 2.00
CA ARG A 629 -7.81 -44.56 0.67
C ARG A 629 -8.97 -44.72 -0.32
N THR A 630 -8.80 -44.17 -1.52
CA THR A 630 -9.65 -44.41 -2.71
C THR A 630 -8.79 -44.43 -3.97
N GLU A 631 -9.22 -45.14 -5.02
CA GLU A 631 -8.48 -45.18 -6.29
C GLU A 631 -8.32 -43.79 -6.94
N ALA A 632 -9.32 -42.91 -6.78
CA ALA A 632 -9.22 -41.53 -7.28
C ALA A 632 -8.10 -40.72 -6.58
N ARG A 633 -7.92 -40.89 -5.27
CA ARG A 633 -6.85 -40.23 -4.50
C ARG A 633 -5.48 -40.78 -4.87
N VAL A 634 -5.40 -42.10 -5.05
CA VAL A 634 -4.18 -42.77 -5.51
C VAL A 634 -3.76 -42.25 -6.88
N ALA A 635 -4.69 -42.25 -7.85
CA ALA A 635 -4.43 -41.76 -9.20
C ALA A 635 -3.98 -40.29 -9.22
N LYS A 636 -4.65 -39.42 -8.44
CA LYS A 636 -4.29 -38.00 -8.37
C LYS A 636 -2.93 -37.77 -7.68
N LEU A 637 -2.60 -38.51 -6.61
CA LEU A 637 -1.29 -38.43 -5.98
C LEU A 637 -0.18 -38.89 -6.93
N LEU A 638 -0.37 -40.01 -7.64
CA LEU A 638 0.56 -40.50 -8.64
C LEU A 638 0.76 -39.47 -9.76
N GLN A 639 -0.33 -38.91 -10.28
CA GLN A 639 -0.30 -37.84 -11.28
C GLN A 639 0.51 -36.64 -10.79
N ALA A 640 0.25 -36.17 -9.56
CA ALA A 640 0.95 -35.03 -8.98
C ALA A 640 2.46 -35.30 -8.81
N LEU A 641 2.84 -36.50 -8.36
CA LEU A 641 4.25 -36.91 -8.24
C LEU A 641 4.96 -37.03 -9.59
N GLN A 642 4.25 -37.53 -10.62
CA GLN A 642 4.82 -37.67 -11.95
C GLN A 642 4.96 -36.32 -12.68
N ALA A 643 4.08 -35.37 -12.41
CA ALA A 643 4.05 -34.04 -13.00
C ALA A 643 5.08 -33.05 -12.39
N VAL A 644 5.77 -33.42 -11.31
CA VAL A 644 6.84 -32.59 -10.74
C VAL A 644 7.93 -32.36 -11.80
N PRO A 645 8.34 -31.10 -12.06
CA PRO A 645 9.38 -30.80 -13.04
C PRO A 645 10.67 -31.58 -12.77
N ASP A 646 11.32 -32.10 -13.82
CA ASP A 646 12.54 -32.92 -13.67
C ASP A 646 13.66 -32.22 -12.87
N ALA A 647 13.73 -30.88 -12.92
CA ALA A 647 14.68 -30.09 -12.14
C ALA A 647 14.48 -30.19 -10.62
N GLU A 648 13.29 -30.57 -10.17
CA GLU A 648 12.93 -30.75 -8.76
C GLU A 648 12.89 -32.23 -8.33
N VAL A 649 13.14 -33.17 -9.26
CA VAL A 649 13.12 -34.60 -8.99
C VAL A 649 14.55 -35.11 -8.82
N HIS A 650 14.82 -35.70 -7.66
CA HIS A 650 16.07 -36.40 -7.44
C HIS A 650 15.93 -37.86 -7.89
N ARG A 651 16.74 -38.27 -8.87
CA ARG A 651 16.78 -39.66 -9.35
C ARG A 651 17.87 -40.41 -8.59
N LEU A 652 17.45 -41.44 -7.87
CA LEU A 652 18.32 -42.25 -7.03
C LEU A 652 18.35 -43.68 -7.58
N LEU A 653 19.46 -44.38 -7.39
CA LEU A 653 19.55 -45.81 -7.64
C LEU A 653 19.54 -46.56 -6.31
N PHE A 654 18.51 -47.38 -6.08
CA PHE A 654 18.42 -48.24 -4.91
C PHE A 654 18.38 -49.69 -5.37
N GLU A 655 19.41 -50.46 -5.01
CA GLU A 655 19.59 -51.85 -5.45
C GLU A 655 19.51 -52.02 -6.98
N GLY A 656 20.10 -51.07 -7.72
CA GLY A 656 20.12 -51.07 -9.19
C GLY A 656 18.79 -50.67 -9.85
N ARG A 657 17.78 -50.25 -9.07
CA ARG A 657 16.49 -49.75 -9.59
C ARG A 657 16.36 -48.25 -9.38
N GLU A 658 15.81 -47.55 -10.35
CA GLU A 658 15.55 -46.11 -10.26
C GLU A 658 14.43 -45.83 -9.25
N VAL A 659 14.68 -44.82 -8.40
CA VAL A 659 13.74 -44.26 -7.44
C VAL A 659 13.66 -42.76 -7.70
N ARG A 660 12.45 -42.25 -7.94
CA ARG A 660 12.19 -40.82 -8.09
C ARG A 660 11.83 -40.25 -6.73
N MET A 661 12.64 -39.33 -6.22
CA MET A 661 12.42 -38.68 -4.95
C MET A 661 11.99 -37.22 -5.16
N VAL A 662 10.84 -36.87 -4.59
CA VAL A 662 10.33 -35.50 -4.52
C VAL A 662 10.43 -35.02 -3.08
N GLN A 663 11.01 -33.84 -2.85
CA GLN A 663 11.15 -33.24 -1.53
C GLN A 663 10.15 -32.10 -1.37
N ARG A 664 9.39 -32.08 -0.27
CA ARG A 664 8.45 -30.99 0.05
C ARG A 664 8.43 -30.67 1.53
N TYR A 665 8.37 -29.40 1.86
CA TYR A 665 8.19 -28.97 3.25
C TYR A 665 6.75 -29.24 3.72
N GLY A 666 6.64 -29.56 5.01
CA GLY A 666 5.36 -29.51 5.72
C GLY A 666 4.87 -28.07 5.91
N PRO A 667 3.65 -27.89 6.44
CA PRO A 667 2.98 -26.60 6.51
C PRO A 667 3.78 -25.54 7.28
N ASP A 668 4.40 -25.92 8.40
CA ASP A 668 5.16 -25.01 9.27
C ASP A 668 6.62 -24.79 8.83
N HIS A 669 7.02 -25.35 7.67
CA HIS A 669 8.41 -25.42 7.21
C HIS A 669 9.42 -26.00 8.19
N SER A 670 8.97 -26.63 9.29
CA SER A 670 9.86 -27.25 10.28
C SER A 670 10.26 -28.66 9.83
N SER A 671 9.35 -29.32 9.11
CA SER A 671 9.48 -30.69 8.68
C SER A 671 9.70 -30.81 7.18
N LEU A 672 10.54 -31.77 6.77
CA LEU A 672 10.79 -32.10 5.37
C LEU A 672 10.27 -33.51 5.07
N TYR A 673 9.43 -33.61 4.05
CA TYR A 673 8.87 -34.86 3.56
C TYR A 673 9.59 -35.30 2.29
N LEU A 674 9.94 -36.59 2.24
CA LEU A 674 10.52 -37.25 1.09
C LEU A 674 9.49 -38.24 0.53
N TYR A 675 9.09 -38.03 -0.72
CA TYR A 675 8.17 -38.89 -1.46
C TYR A 675 8.99 -39.72 -2.45
N LEU A 676 9.25 -40.99 -2.12
CA LEU A 676 10.06 -41.89 -2.92
C LEU A 676 9.14 -42.78 -3.77
N LEU A 677 8.95 -42.41 -5.02
CA LEU A 677 8.21 -43.17 -6.02
C LEU A 677 9.13 -44.22 -6.65
N HIS A 678 8.79 -45.50 -6.49
CA HIS A 678 9.63 -46.62 -6.88
C HIS A 678 8.82 -47.81 -7.43
N PRO A 679 9.45 -48.79 -8.11
CA PRO A 679 8.76 -49.99 -8.56
C PRO A 679 8.07 -50.72 -7.41
N ARG A 680 6.87 -51.26 -7.64
CA ARG A 680 6.02 -51.92 -6.62
C ARG A 680 6.74 -52.98 -5.80
N GLY A 681 7.62 -53.75 -6.44
CA GLY A 681 8.41 -54.82 -5.82
C GLY A 681 9.61 -54.35 -4.99
N LEU A 682 9.88 -53.04 -4.90
CA LEU A 682 10.96 -52.48 -4.09
C LEU A 682 10.44 -52.03 -2.71
N VAL A 683 11.27 -52.19 -1.68
CA VAL A 683 11.03 -51.69 -0.31
C VAL A 683 12.25 -50.86 0.08
N ILE A 684 12.01 -49.63 0.54
CA ILE A 684 13.08 -48.71 0.95
C ILE A 684 12.96 -48.47 2.46
N PRO A 685 13.75 -49.14 3.30
CA PRO A 685 13.74 -48.90 4.74
C PRO A 685 14.28 -47.51 5.10
N ALA A 686 13.69 -46.85 6.09
CA ALA A 686 14.08 -45.49 6.48
C ALA A 686 15.53 -45.42 7.00
N GLU A 687 15.99 -46.47 7.69
CA GLU A 687 17.35 -46.62 8.20
C GLU A 687 18.43 -46.70 7.11
N ARG A 688 18.02 -46.87 5.84
CA ARG A 688 18.89 -46.91 4.67
C ARG A 688 19.11 -45.52 4.08
N ILE A 689 18.32 -44.55 4.49
CA ILE A 689 18.41 -43.18 4.03
C ILE A 689 19.07 -42.36 5.13
N GLY A 690 20.16 -41.68 4.81
CA GLY A 690 20.86 -40.80 5.74
C GLY A 690 20.99 -39.40 5.17
N TRP A 691 21.02 -38.41 6.04
CA TRP A 691 21.28 -37.02 5.67
C TRP A 691 22.47 -36.50 6.45
N THR A 692 23.51 -36.12 5.72
CA THR A 692 24.71 -35.53 6.30
C THR A 692 24.59 -34.01 6.33
N LEU A 693 24.64 -33.42 7.52
CA LEU A 693 24.65 -31.98 7.72
C LEU A 693 26.07 -31.52 8.08
N SER A 694 26.62 -30.58 7.32
CA SER A 694 27.90 -29.94 7.64
C SER A 694 27.67 -28.53 8.19
N SER A 695 28.09 -28.28 9.43
CA SER A 695 28.05 -26.94 10.05
C SER A 695 29.48 -26.50 10.41
N GLU A 696 29.83 -25.25 10.07
CA GLU A 696 31.14 -24.66 10.40
C GLU A 696 31.45 -24.65 11.91
N SER A 697 30.42 -24.61 12.77
CA SER A 697 30.58 -24.50 14.23
C SER A 697 30.27 -25.79 15.00
N LYS A 698 29.60 -26.79 14.39
CA LYS A 698 29.13 -28.02 15.09
C LYS A 698 29.66 -29.33 14.49
N GLY A 699 30.46 -29.28 13.43
CA GLY A 699 30.96 -30.48 12.75
C GLY A 699 29.89 -31.15 11.87
N THR A 700 30.14 -32.40 11.49
CA THR A 700 29.24 -33.19 10.63
C THR A 700 28.31 -34.04 11.48
N ARG A 701 26.98 -33.89 11.29
CA ARG A 701 25.95 -34.70 11.98
C ARG A 701 25.12 -35.45 10.95
N GLU A 702 24.93 -36.75 11.16
CA GLU A 702 24.04 -37.57 10.34
C GLU A 702 22.65 -37.66 10.97
N ILE A 703 21.60 -37.48 10.16
CA ILE A 703 20.21 -37.63 10.56
C ILE A 703 19.57 -38.75 9.73
N THR A 704 18.89 -39.67 10.41
CA THR A 704 18.06 -40.70 9.77
C THR A 704 16.59 -40.22 9.81
N PRO A 705 15.89 -40.14 8.67
CA PRO A 705 14.48 -39.76 8.67
C PRO A 705 13.62 -40.88 9.27
N SER A 706 12.43 -40.51 9.73
CA SER A 706 11.42 -41.46 10.20
C SER A 706 10.55 -41.95 9.03
N SER A 707 10.14 -43.22 9.07
CA SER A 707 9.15 -43.74 8.12
C SER A 707 7.77 -43.21 8.49
N VAL A 708 7.07 -42.62 7.52
CA VAL A 708 5.69 -42.15 7.67
C VAL A 708 4.71 -43.21 7.18
N GLY A 709 5.02 -43.85 6.06
CA GLY A 709 4.14 -44.85 5.45
C GLY A 709 4.65 -45.37 4.12
N ARG A 710 3.99 -46.42 3.63
CA ARG A 710 4.21 -47.01 2.30
C ARG A 710 2.86 -47.31 1.66
N GLU A 711 2.70 -46.85 0.43
CA GLU A 711 1.46 -46.97 -0.34
C GLU A 711 1.71 -47.69 -1.66
N VAL A 712 0.84 -48.63 -2.03
CA VAL A 712 0.84 -49.22 -3.38
C VAL A 712 -0.08 -48.35 -4.24
N LEU A 713 0.48 -47.79 -5.32
CA LEU A 713 -0.22 -46.82 -6.17
C LEU A 713 -0.88 -47.50 -7.37
N ASP A 714 -0.17 -48.37 -8.08
CA ASP A 714 -0.74 -49.17 -9.17
C ASP A 714 0.06 -50.48 -9.35
N ASP A 715 -0.06 -51.10 -10.52
CA ASP A 715 0.66 -52.35 -10.82
C ASP A 715 2.18 -52.17 -10.94
N ASP A 716 2.63 -50.97 -11.29
CA ASP A 716 4.03 -50.65 -11.55
C ASP A 716 4.68 -49.93 -10.37
N TRP A 717 3.94 -49.10 -9.63
CA TRP A 717 4.45 -48.10 -8.70
C TRP A 717 3.99 -48.30 -7.26
N ALA A 718 4.92 -48.07 -6.34
CA ALA A 718 4.68 -47.85 -4.92
C ALA A 718 5.39 -46.58 -4.46
N LEU A 719 4.90 -46.01 -3.36
CA LEU A 719 5.40 -44.79 -2.74
C LEU A 719 5.85 -45.11 -1.32
N THR A 720 7.08 -44.76 -0.98
CA THR A 720 7.55 -44.68 0.42
C THR A 720 7.63 -43.21 0.83
N VAL A 721 7.04 -42.87 1.98
CA VAL A 721 7.08 -41.50 2.52
C VAL A 721 7.91 -41.48 3.79
N LEU A 722 8.90 -40.59 3.82
CA LEU A 722 9.77 -40.37 4.98
C LEU A 722 9.63 -38.92 5.46
N ARG A 723 9.81 -38.70 6.77
CA ARG A 723 9.74 -37.36 7.40
C ARG A 723 10.95 -37.09 8.27
N ARG A 724 11.45 -35.86 8.19
CA ARG A 724 12.49 -35.30 9.06
C ARG A 724 11.94 -34.07 9.78
N ASP A 725 12.15 -33.99 11.10
CA ASP A 725 11.58 -32.95 11.97
C ASP A 725 12.56 -31.79 12.28
N GLU A 726 13.54 -31.53 11.40
CA GLU A 726 14.50 -30.43 11.53
C GLU A 726 14.61 -29.64 10.20
N ARG A 727 14.46 -28.30 10.25
CA ARG A 727 14.76 -27.38 9.14
C ARG A 727 16.25 -27.08 9.12
N VAL A 728 16.91 -27.42 8.02
CA VAL A 728 18.35 -27.17 7.84
C VAL A 728 18.60 -26.69 6.42
N ASP A 729 19.30 -25.57 6.30
CA ASP A 729 19.74 -25.01 5.03
C ASP A 729 21.09 -25.67 4.66
N GLY A 730 21.03 -26.66 3.76
CA GLY A 730 22.20 -27.39 3.26
C GLY A 730 22.44 -28.76 3.93
N GLY A 731 23.02 -29.67 3.15
CA GLY A 731 23.34 -31.05 3.56
C GLY A 731 23.21 -32.04 2.40
N SER A 732 23.94 -33.15 2.46
CA SER A 732 23.92 -34.19 1.42
C SER A 732 23.04 -35.36 1.85
N LEU A 733 22.09 -35.75 1.00
CA LEU A 733 21.33 -36.99 1.15
C LEU A 733 22.16 -38.15 0.60
N HIS A 734 22.24 -39.26 1.32
CA HIS A 734 22.98 -40.46 0.90
C HIS A 734 22.20 -41.73 1.20
N ILE A 735 22.42 -42.76 0.38
CA ILE A 735 21.84 -44.09 0.58
C ILE A 735 22.92 -45.01 1.15
N ARG A 736 22.63 -45.62 2.30
CA ARG A 736 23.53 -46.62 2.89
C ARG A 736 23.61 -47.85 1.96
N PRO A 737 24.75 -48.54 1.89
CA PRO A 737 24.93 -49.74 1.07
C PRO A 737 24.42 -51.02 1.76
N ALA A 738 23.87 -51.99 1.02
CA ALA A 738 23.16 -53.15 1.60
C ALA A 738 24.09 -54.07 2.41
N THR A 739 25.38 -54.02 2.07
CA THR A 739 26.46 -54.73 2.74
C THR A 739 27.56 -53.73 3.09
N PRO A 740 28.12 -53.74 4.32
CA PRO A 740 29.25 -52.88 4.69
C PRO A 740 30.41 -53.12 3.70
N GLY A 741 30.87 -52.07 3.00
CA GLY A 741 31.97 -52.14 2.04
C GLY A 741 31.57 -52.18 0.55
N SER A 742 30.27 -52.28 0.22
CA SER A 742 29.79 -51.86 -1.11
C SER A 742 29.66 -50.33 -1.09
N GLY A 743 30.13 -49.62 -2.11
CA GLY A 743 30.15 -48.15 -2.10
C GLY A 743 28.75 -47.55 -1.85
N ALA A 744 28.68 -46.51 -1.02
CA ALA A 744 27.46 -45.69 -0.89
C ALA A 744 27.26 -44.89 -2.19
N LEU A 745 26.01 -44.75 -2.63
CA LEU A 745 25.60 -43.89 -3.74
C LEU A 745 24.84 -42.68 -3.20
#